data_AF-A0A1V8SME0-F1
#
_entry.id   AF-A0A1V8SME0-F1
#
_cell.length_a   1.000
_cell.length_b   1.000
_cell.length_c   1.000
_cell.angle_alpha   90.00
_cell.angle_beta   90.00
_cell.angle_gamma   90.00
#
_symmetry.space_group_name_H-M   'P 1'
#
loop_
_entity.id
_entity.type
_entity.pdbx_description
1 polymer ?
#
loop_
_entity_poly.entity_id
_entity_poly.type
_entity_poly.pdbx_seq_one_letter_code
_entity_poly.pdbx_strand_id
1 'polypeptide(L)'
;MAQSPRRPIRMAGVSGAATDRRQAMAQMAANYPNDPIDVMIGDWLSEANMTSRGAARSGNEGASYEPTFLEALQPALRDIATHGIKVVVNAGASDTKLLHQVVTEMVAKQGLSLKVAYISGDEVFPAIQEAIKNGSSTFENICTGEQLANWKFEPLYAQAYLGGLGIAQALADGADIVVCGRVSDASPVIGAAYWWHGWKRDQLHELANAFVAGHLIECSNYVCGGNFTGFKSLESRGWDSIGYPIAEIASNGQVVITKGKGSGGEVSTQTCTSQLLYEIQGPWYYNSDVTAVLDGIWFEQLGTNRVVMHGVRGDLPPPTTKVGITARGGYQAEAHWFVCGLDIEAKARMMESQIRLLLKPHVHRFTRLEFTLNGTAKEDATNQNAATVDLRIFAQAANEADITPDKFLRPVLDPVMEGYPGATPHLDFRQGFPKPVYEYYVTLLPQASVQHKVHRWDGSETTIDPPPVTKTWPSQQPSQPSTISPKLDFGSTTRGPLGWIVHARSGDKGSNANVGFWVRYKDEWDWLRSLLSAEKIKELLADEYKPGHKIDRFELPELKAVHFLLVDHLDRGVSCSSSYDFLGKNVAEFLRSRYIDLPNRFLALAQERDQSSGEAQAHLTIVPVLVSTSTRPELEPEDKEAEDDEEHVDDGASEDDEDGEDDEEDDMPAIPSTSKRPRVQKPARQRKRKRSASLEIANPKKPETASEIIEESLFVTDDESTPVPAPPSPGRTALDYQPPRGTNLTLVADFPRYNP
;
A
#
# COMPACT_ATOMS: atom_id res chain seq x y z
N MET A 1 48.13 11.98 -7.52
CA MET A 1 47.27 12.51 -8.60
C MET A 1 45.83 12.33 -8.15
N ALA A 2 44.93 13.27 -8.42
CA ALA A 2 43.50 12.97 -8.30
C ALA A 2 43.14 11.93 -9.37
N GLN A 3 42.32 10.93 -9.03
CA GLN A 3 41.68 10.12 -10.07
C GLN A 3 40.69 11.01 -10.83
N SER A 4 40.66 10.91 -12.16
CA SER A 4 39.59 11.51 -12.95
C SER A 4 38.25 11.01 -12.41
N PRO A 5 37.23 11.88 -12.22
CA PRO A 5 35.95 11.46 -11.67
C PRO A 5 35.36 10.34 -12.53
N ARG A 6 34.88 9.28 -11.87
CA ARG A 6 34.16 8.20 -12.55
C ARG A 6 32.91 8.78 -13.20
N ARG A 7 32.53 8.25 -14.37
CA ARG A 7 31.24 8.61 -14.99
C ARG A 7 30.08 8.30 -14.02
N PRO A 8 28.90 8.91 -14.21
CA PRO A 8 27.72 8.53 -13.45
C PRO A 8 27.48 7.02 -13.51
N ILE A 9 27.11 6.44 -12.37
CA ILE A 9 26.58 5.08 -12.31
C ILE A 9 25.15 5.12 -12.86
N ARG A 10 24.77 4.13 -13.68
CA ARG A 10 23.42 3.97 -14.22
C ARG A 10 22.75 2.79 -13.53
N MET A 11 21.87 3.09 -12.58
CA MET A 11 21.19 2.11 -11.72
C MET A 11 19.72 2.01 -12.11
N ALA A 12 19.22 0.80 -12.34
CA ALA A 12 17.91 0.60 -12.93
C ALA A 12 16.97 -0.15 -11.98
N GLY A 13 15.80 0.42 -11.71
CA GLY A 13 14.77 -0.18 -10.86
C GLY A 13 14.00 -1.25 -11.65
N VAL A 14 14.13 -2.52 -11.28
CA VAL A 14 13.58 -3.68 -12.01
C VAL A 14 12.44 -4.40 -11.27
N SER A 15 12.14 -4.02 -10.02
CA SER A 15 10.97 -4.48 -9.26
C SER A 15 10.67 -3.48 -8.16
N GLY A 16 9.39 -3.21 -7.92
CA GLY A 16 8.92 -2.48 -6.72
C GLY A 16 7.92 -3.26 -5.86
N ALA A 17 7.64 -4.53 -6.19
CA ALA A 17 6.76 -5.42 -5.43
C ALA A 17 6.94 -6.87 -5.88
N ALA A 18 6.61 -7.84 -5.01
CA ALA A 18 6.57 -9.25 -5.38
C ALA A 18 5.60 -9.60 -6.53
N THR A 19 4.71 -8.68 -6.91
CA THR A 19 3.73 -8.77 -8.00
C THR A 19 4.08 -7.94 -9.25
N ASP A 20 5.27 -7.34 -9.33
CA ASP A 20 5.75 -6.62 -10.52
C ASP A 20 5.99 -7.58 -11.73
N ARG A 21 6.13 -7.04 -12.94
CA ARG A 21 6.32 -7.83 -14.18
C ARG A 21 7.72 -8.45 -14.19
N ARG A 22 7.78 -9.71 -13.77
CA ARG A 22 8.95 -10.62 -13.72
C ARG A 22 9.96 -10.49 -14.87
N GLN A 23 9.53 -10.13 -16.08
CA GLN A 23 10.41 -9.99 -17.24
C GLN A 23 11.38 -8.78 -17.20
N ALA A 24 11.18 -7.81 -16.32
CA ALA A 24 11.92 -6.53 -16.30
C ALA A 24 13.45 -6.70 -16.31
N MET A 25 13.99 -7.61 -15.48
CA MET A 25 15.43 -7.92 -15.43
C MET A 25 15.95 -8.41 -16.78
N ALA A 26 15.27 -9.39 -17.40
CA ALA A 26 15.71 -9.93 -18.69
C ALA A 26 15.58 -8.92 -19.83
N GLN A 27 14.49 -8.14 -19.86
CA GLN A 27 14.29 -7.07 -20.84
C GLN A 27 15.39 -6.00 -20.77
N MET A 28 15.82 -5.62 -19.56
CA MET A 28 16.95 -4.70 -19.39
C MET A 28 18.30 -5.31 -19.75
N ALA A 29 18.58 -6.53 -19.29
CA ALA A 29 19.88 -7.18 -19.53
C ALA A 29 20.14 -7.35 -21.04
N ALA A 30 19.14 -7.84 -21.78
CA ALA A 30 19.20 -8.00 -23.23
C ALA A 30 19.29 -6.65 -23.99
N ASN A 31 18.81 -5.54 -23.42
CA ASN A 31 18.88 -4.21 -24.03
C ASN A 31 20.18 -3.45 -23.72
N TYR A 32 21.07 -4.01 -22.88
CA TYR A 32 22.36 -3.41 -22.52
C TYR A 32 23.18 -2.89 -23.73
N PRO A 33 23.24 -3.56 -24.91
CA PRO A 33 23.96 -3.04 -26.07
C PRO A 33 23.42 -1.71 -26.62
N ASN A 34 22.15 -1.38 -26.36
CA ASN A 34 21.50 -0.15 -26.82
C ASN A 34 21.41 0.96 -25.75
N ASP A 35 21.38 0.55 -24.47
CA ASP A 35 21.20 1.40 -23.29
C ASP A 35 21.86 0.74 -22.04
N PRO A 36 23.19 0.81 -21.89
CA PRO A 36 23.93 0.02 -20.90
C PRO A 36 23.74 0.52 -19.46
N ILE A 37 23.52 -0.40 -18.53
CA ILE A 37 23.33 -0.14 -17.09
C ILE A 37 24.39 -0.84 -16.25
N ASP A 38 24.76 -0.26 -15.11
CA ASP A 38 25.80 -0.82 -14.22
C ASP A 38 25.20 -1.76 -13.17
N VAL A 39 24.01 -1.41 -12.66
CA VAL A 39 23.38 -2.10 -11.53
C VAL A 39 21.88 -2.20 -11.75
N MET A 40 21.31 -3.39 -11.51
CA MET A 40 19.89 -3.60 -11.30
C MET A 40 19.59 -3.56 -9.80
N ILE A 41 18.62 -2.74 -9.40
CA ILE A 41 18.08 -2.70 -8.05
C ILE A 41 16.61 -3.11 -8.06
N GLY A 42 16.12 -3.76 -7.01
CA GLY A 42 14.69 -4.04 -6.91
C GLY A 42 14.22 -4.35 -5.50
N ASP A 43 13.00 -3.90 -5.22
CA ASP A 43 12.27 -4.13 -3.98
C ASP A 43 11.23 -5.25 -4.16
N TRP A 44 11.06 -6.03 -3.10
CA TRP A 44 10.12 -7.13 -2.94
C TRP A 44 9.41 -7.12 -1.56
N LEU A 45 9.75 -6.19 -0.65
CA LEU A 45 9.39 -6.22 0.77
C LEU A 45 8.47 -5.07 1.21
N SER A 46 7.17 -5.19 0.92
CA SER A 46 6.16 -4.41 1.66
C SER A 46 6.05 -4.88 3.12
N GLU A 47 5.38 -4.10 3.97
CA GLU A 47 5.10 -4.50 5.37
C GLU A 47 4.19 -5.75 5.43
N ALA A 48 3.38 -6.00 4.39
CA ALA A 48 2.60 -7.23 4.22
C ALA A 48 3.45 -8.46 3.86
N ASN A 49 4.51 -8.27 3.06
CA ASN A 49 5.50 -9.32 2.81
C ASN A 49 6.28 -9.62 4.10
N MET A 50 6.73 -8.60 4.83
CA MET A 50 7.46 -8.78 6.09
C MET A 50 6.65 -9.56 7.14
N THR A 51 5.39 -9.19 7.37
CA THR A 51 4.53 -9.89 8.35
C THR A 51 4.29 -11.35 7.96
N SER A 52 3.90 -11.62 6.71
CA SER A 52 3.63 -12.99 6.25
C SER A 52 4.88 -13.88 6.20
N ARG A 53 6.03 -13.36 5.74
CA ARG A 53 7.31 -14.10 5.73
C ARG A 53 7.89 -14.27 7.14
N GLY A 54 7.76 -13.28 8.02
CA GLY A 54 8.14 -13.40 9.43
C GLY A 54 7.31 -14.43 10.19
N ALA A 55 6.00 -14.50 9.91
CA ALA A 55 5.12 -15.54 10.44
C ALA A 55 5.50 -16.94 9.96
N ALA A 56 5.68 -17.12 8.64
CA ALA A 56 6.12 -18.39 8.07
C ALA A 56 7.48 -18.83 8.67
N ARG A 57 8.44 -17.90 8.80
CA ARG A 57 9.74 -18.17 9.42
C ARG A 57 9.62 -18.63 10.87
N SER A 58 8.80 -17.97 11.67
CA SER A 58 8.53 -18.35 13.07
C SER A 58 7.81 -19.70 13.19
N GLY A 59 6.96 -20.06 12.22
CA GLY A 59 6.32 -21.38 12.13
C GLY A 59 7.22 -22.51 11.63
N ASN A 60 8.38 -22.19 11.03
CA ASN A 60 9.20 -23.10 10.18
C ASN A 60 8.45 -23.57 8.91
N GLU A 61 7.56 -22.73 8.38
CA GLU A 61 6.70 -23.00 7.24
C GLU A 61 7.43 -22.71 5.91
N GLY A 62 8.23 -23.69 5.46
CA GLY A 62 8.83 -23.67 4.13
C GLY A 62 9.82 -22.53 3.87
N ALA A 63 9.88 -22.06 2.61
CA ALA A 63 10.80 -21.00 2.20
C ALA A 63 10.23 -19.61 2.53
N SER A 64 10.95 -18.85 3.37
CA SER A 64 10.54 -17.50 3.81
C SER A 64 11.27 -16.36 3.08
N TYR A 65 11.72 -16.59 1.85
CA TYR A 65 12.17 -15.58 0.90
C TYR A 65 11.10 -15.32 -0.18
N GLU A 66 11.26 -14.30 -1.03
CA GLU A 66 10.31 -13.99 -2.11
C GLU A 66 10.64 -14.75 -3.41
N PRO A 67 9.80 -15.71 -3.84
CA PRO A 67 10.14 -16.60 -4.97
C PRO A 67 10.05 -15.91 -6.33
N THR A 68 9.31 -14.81 -6.47
CA THR A 68 9.14 -14.13 -7.77
C THR A 68 10.41 -13.40 -8.23
N PHE A 69 11.36 -13.14 -7.32
CA PHE A 69 12.72 -12.73 -7.69
C PHE A 69 13.48 -13.82 -8.46
N LEU A 70 13.30 -15.10 -8.11
CA LEU A 70 13.95 -16.21 -8.84
C LEU A 70 13.44 -16.29 -10.29
N GLU A 71 12.13 -16.11 -10.48
CA GLU A 71 11.49 -16.07 -11.80
C GLU A 71 11.95 -14.89 -12.66
N ALA A 72 12.33 -13.76 -12.03
CA ALA A 72 12.87 -12.58 -12.71
C ALA A 72 14.37 -12.71 -13.01
N LEU A 73 15.15 -13.25 -12.07
CA LEU A 73 16.60 -13.40 -12.19
C LEU A 73 16.99 -14.49 -13.20
N GLN A 74 16.35 -15.66 -13.16
CA GLN A 74 16.71 -16.83 -13.96
C GLN A 74 16.88 -16.53 -15.47
N PRO A 75 15.94 -15.84 -16.16
CA PRO A 75 16.11 -15.52 -17.58
C PRO A 75 17.19 -14.47 -17.85
N ALA A 76 17.52 -13.61 -16.88
CA ALA A 76 18.49 -12.52 -17.05
C ALA A 76 19.96 -12.93 -16.78
N LEU A 77 20.20 -14.03 -16.06
CA LEU A 77 21.53 -14.41 -15.54
C LEU A 77 22.65 -14.45 -16.59
N ARG A 78 22.35 -14.86 -17.83
CA ARG A 78 23.36 -14.95 -18.90
C ARG A 78 23.83 -13.58 -19.34
N ASP A 79 22.89 -12.69 -19.66
CA ASP A 79 23.20 -11.33 -20.12
C ASP A 79 23.82 -10.49 -18.99
N ILE A 80 23.37 -10.70 -17.75
CA ILE A 80 24.01 -10.18 -16.53
C ILE A 80 25.50 -10.57 -16.47
N ALA A 81 25.83 -11.85 -16.70
CA ALA A 81 27.21 -12.33 -16.71
C ALA A 81 28.02 -11.86 -17.92
N THR A 82 27.41 -11.81 -19.11
CA THR A 82 28.05 -11.35 -20.36
C THR A 82 28.39 -9.86 -20.32
N HIS A 83 27.60 -9.05 -19.60
CA HIS A 83 27.77 -7.60 -19.52
C HIS A 83 28.35 -7.11 -18.18
N GLY A 84 28.52 -7.99 -17.20
CA GLY A 84 29.08 -7.65 -15.88
C GLY A 84 28.16 -6.79 -15.00
N ILE A 85 26.86 -6.81 -15.28
CA ILE A 85 25.83 -6.03 -14.57
C ILE A 85 25.75 -6.53 -13.12
N LYS A 86 25.68 -5.61 -12.16
CA LYS A 86 25.50 -5.96 -10.74
C LYS A 86 24.01 -6.07 -10.39
N VAL A 87 23.66 -6.95 -9.46
CA VAL A 87 22.28 -7.10 -8.97
C VAL A 87 22.25 -6.89 -7.46
N VAL A 88 21.34 -6.04 -6.99
CA VAL A 88 21.15 -5.75 -5.56
C VAL A 88 19.66 -5.76 -5.22
N VAL A 89 19.22 -6.70 -4.39
CA VAL A 89 17.79 -6.86 -4.03
C VAL A 89 17.58 -7.15 -2.55
N ASN A 90 16.38 -6.87 -2.04
CA ASN A 90 15.94 -7.23 -0.69
C ASN A 90 15.03 -8.49 -0.64
N ALA A 91 14.94 -9.24 -1.74
CA ALA A 91 14.06 -10.40 -1.89
C ALA A 91 14.32 -11.59 -0.91
N GLY A 92 15.35 -11.52 -0.05
CA GLY A 92 15.60 -12.52 0.97
C GLY A 92 14.53 -12.60 2.06
N ALA A 93 13.76 -11.51 2.26
CA ALA A 93 12.71 -11.38 3.27
C ALA A 93 13.16 -11.88 4.66
N SER A 94 12.73 -13.08 5.06
CA SER A 94 13.03 -13.71 6.36
C SER A 94 13.86 -15.00 6.23
N ASP A 95 14.38 -15.31 5.04
CA ASP A 95 15.38 -16.38 4.85
C ASP A 95 16.41 -16.08 3.74
N THR A 96 17.08 -14.94 3.87
CA THR A 96 18.12 -14.46 2.95
C THR A 96 19.24 -15.46 2.70
N LYS A 97 19.58 -16.28 3.71
CA LYS A 97 20.62 -17.31 3.60
C LYS A 97 20.18 -18.47 2.70
N LEU A 98 18.92 -18.90 2.79
CA LEU A 98 18.37 -19.89 1.87
C LEU A 98 18.26 -19.32 0.45
N LEU A 99 17.86 -18.05 0.30
CA LEU A 99 17.85 -17.40 -1.02
C LEU A 99 19.25 -17.37 -1.65
N HIS A 100 20.28 -17.01 -0.88
CA HIS A 100 21.68 -17.05 -1.33
C HIS A 100 22.09 -18.42 -1.85
N GLN A 101 21.73 -19.49 -1.14
CA GLN A 101 22.00 -20.87 -1.56
C GLN A 101 21.30 -21.20 -2.89
N VAL A 102 20.00 -20.92 -3.00
CA VAL A 102 19.20 -21.19 -4.20
C VAL A 102 19.69 -20.38 -5.42
N VAL A 103 20.09 -19.11 -5.23
CA VAL A 103 20.67 -18.28 -6.30
C VAL A 103 22.06 -18.80 -6.70
N THR A 104 22.90 -19.20 -5.75
CA THR A 104 24.22 -19.78 -6.03
C THR A 104 24.09 -21.08 -6.83
N GLU A 105 23.15 -21.95 -6.47
CA GLU A 105 22.80 -23.13 -7.25
C GLU A 105 22.29 -22.79 -8.66
N MET A 106 21.44 -21.77 -8.79
CA MET A 106 20.90 -21.34 -10.09
C MET A 106 21.99 -20.84 -11.04
N VAL A 107 22.94 -20.05 -10.52
CA VAL A 107 24.15 -19.59 -11.24
C VAL A 107 24.98 -20.79 -11.71
N ALA A 108 25.27 -21.73 -10.80
CA ALA A 108 26.05 -22.93 -11.11
C ALA A 108 25.36 -23.84 -12.13
N LYS A 109 24.03 -24.02 -12.03
CA LYS A 109 23.22 -24.81 -12.98
C LYS A 109 23.19 -24.21 -14.39
N GLN A 110 23.49 -22.92 -14.56
CA GLN A 110 23.69 -22.30 -15.87
C GLN A 110 25.15 -22.30 -16.36
N GLY A 111 26.09 -22.86 -15.60
CA GLY A 111 27.52 -22.86 -15.93
C GLY A 111 28.20 -21.50 -15.76
N LEU A 112 27.60 -20.60 -14.97
CA LEU A 112 28.10 -19.25 -14.73
C LEU A 112 28.96 -19.17 -13.46
N SER A 113 29.83 -18.17 -13.39
CA SER A 113 30.78 -17.95 -12.29
C SER A 113 30.48 -16.70 -11.45
N LEU A 114 29.22 -16.22 -11.49
CA LEU A 114 28.78 -15.03 -10.74
C LEU A 114 28.90 -15.23 -9.23
N LYS A 115 29.47 -14.24 -8.55
CA LYS A 115 29.64 -14.23 -7.11
C LYS A 115 28.39 -13.72 -6.41
N VAL A 116 27.77 -14.59 -5.61
CA VAL A 116 26.62 -14.25 -4.77
C VAL A 116 27.11 -13.95 -3.34
N ALA A 117 26.72 -12.81 -2.79
CA ALA A 117 26.91 -12.43 -1.39
C ALA A 117 25.54 -12.16 -0.74
N TYR A 118 25.47 -12.24 0.60
CA TYR A 118 24.25 -11.88 1.32
C TYR A 118 24.47 -10.99 2.54
N ILE A 119 23.46 -10.18 2.84
CA ILE A 119 23.43 -9.28 3.99
C ILE A 119 22.54 -9.89 5.08
N SER A 120 23.00 -9.82 6.33
CA SER A 120 22.23 -10.24 7.51
C SER A 120 22.33 -9.22 8.64
N GLY A 121 21.48 -9.38 9.66
CA GLY A 121 21.45 -8.56 10.86
C GLY A 121 20.14 -7.80 11.03
N ASP A 122 19.25 -7.91 10.05
CA ASP A 122 17.89 -7.39 10.07
C ASP A 122 16.99 -8.15 11.05
N GLU A 123 17.12 -9.48 11.19
CA GLU A 123 16.44 -10.22 12.27
C GLU A 123 16.95 -9.76 13.66
N VAL A 124 16.13 -8.97 14.36
CA VAL A 124 16.48 -8.32 15.63
C VAL A 124 15.58 -8.72 16.80
N PHE A 125 14.69 -9.71 16.63
CA PHE A 125 13.78 -10.13 17.70
C PHE A 125 14.49 -10.54 19.01
N PRO A 126 15.64 -11.24 19.00
CA PRO A 126 16.41 -11.49 20.22
C PRO A 126 16.91 -10.21 20.91
N ALA A 127 17.28 -9.18 20.16
CA ALA A 127 17.74 -7.89 20.70
C ALA A 127 16.58 -7.08 21.32
N ILE A 128 15.38 -7.14 20.72
CA ILE A 128 14.15 -6.59 21.32
C ILE A 128 13.85 -7.31 22.65
N GLN A 129 13.88 -8.64 22.66
CA GLN A 129 13.65 -9.44 23.88
C GLN A 129 14.67 -9.14 24.98
N GLU A 130 15.96 -9.00 24.64
CA GLU A 130 17.00 -8.63 25.61
C GLU A 130 16.79 -7.22 26.18
N ALA A 131 16.47 -6.25 25.33
CA ALA A 131 16.25 -4.86 25.73
C ALA A 131 15.01 -4.67 26.62
N ILE A 132 13.94 -5.45 26.41
CA ILE A 132 12.80 -5.53 27.33
C ILE A 132 13.24 -6.17 28.65
N LYS A 133 13.91 -7.33 28.59
CA LYS A 133 14.32 -8.12 29.76
C LYS A 133 15.30 -7.38 30.69
N ASN A 134 16.16 -6.52 30.15
CA ASN A 134 17.09 -5.70 30.91
C ASN A 134 16.55 -4.30 31.27
N GLY A 135 15.38 -3.91 30.75
CA GLY A 135 14.73 -2.63 31.02
C GLY A 135 15.37 -1.42 30.32
N SER A 136 16.13 -1.62 29.24
CA SER A 136 16.78 -0.53 28.50
C SER A 136 15.89 0.18 27.48
N SER A 137 14.75 -0.41 27.11
CA SER A 137 13.74 0.19 26.22
C SER A 137 12.34 -0.32 26.53
N THR A 138 11.34 0.56 26.40
CA THR A 138 9.90 0.24 26.42
C THR A 138 9.29 0.06 25.02
N PHE A 139 10.06 0.40 23.97
CA PHE A 139 9.68 0.34 22.55
C PHE A 139 8.34 1.01 22.23
N GLU A 140 8.36 2.34 22.12
CA GLU A 140 7.21 3.13 21.67
C GLU A 140 6.90 2.90 20.17
N ASN A 141 5.61 2.91 19.81
CA ASN A 141 5.14 2.83 18.44
C ASN A 141 5.23 4.21 17.77
N ILE A 142 5.95 4.32 16.66
CA ILE A 142 6.17 5.63 16.00
C ILE A 142 4.94 6.19 15.26
N CYS A 143 3.87 5.39 15.10
CA CYS A 143 2.62 5.82 14.49
C CYS A 143 1.57 6.17 15.57
N THR A 144 1.46 5.37 16.63
CA THR A 144 0.37 5.48 17.63
C THR A 144 0.78 6.01 19.00
N GLY A 145 2.08 6.04 19.34
CA GLY A 145 2.56 6.36 20.68
C GLY A 145 2.28 5.29 21.75
N GLU A 146 1.71 4.14 21.37
CA GLU A 146 1.56 2.98 22.25
C GLU A 146 2.94 2.48 22.72
N GLN A 147 3.00 1.82 23.88
CA GLN A 147 4.22 1.17 24.37
C GLN A 147 4.07 -0.35 24.20
N LEU A 148 5.15 -1.07 23.84
CA LEU A 148 5.05 -2.47 23.42
C LEU A 148 4.51 -3.40 24.51
N ALA A 149 4.68 -3.02 25.79
CA ALA A 149 4.12 -3.74 26.94
C ALA A 149 2.59 -3.60 27.12
N ASN A 150 1.96 -2.62 26.45
CA ASN A 150 0.50 -2.44 26.42
C ASN A 150 -0.15 -3.11 25.21
N TRP A 151 0.64 -3.39 24.16
CA TRP A 151 0.16 -3.96 22.90
C TRP A 151 -0.41 -5.37 23.14
N LYS A 152 -1.69 -5.55 22.80
CA LYS A 152 -2.50 -6.73 23.18
C LYS A 152 -2.16 -8.03 22.42
N PHE A 153 -1.15 -8.03 21.55
CA PHE A 153 -0.83 -9.12 20.63
C PHE A 153 0.57 -9.70 20.92
N GLU A 154 0.75 -11.01 20.71
CA GLU A 154 2.00 -11.70 21.01
C GLU A 154 3.04 -11.51 19.88
N PRO A 155 4.18 -10.83 20.14
CA PRO A 155 5.25 -10.67 19.15
C PRO A 155 5.92 -11.99 18.81
N LEU A 156 6.16 -12.25 17.52
CA LEU A 156 6.73 -13.52 17.03
C LEU A 156 7.97 -13.37 16.13
N TYR A 157 8.16 -12.20 15.50
CA TYR A 157 9.33 -11.88 14.67
C TYR A 157 9.57 -10.37 14.65
N ALA A 158 10.80 -9.93 14.36
CA ALA A 158 11.12 -8.51 14.24
C ALA A 158 12.28 -8.25 13.29
N GLN A 159 12.13 -7.27 12.39
CA GLN A 159 13.08 -6.94 11.34
C GLN A 159 13.44 -5.45 11.34
N ALA A 160 14.73 -5.15 11.43
CA ALA A 160 15.31 -3.81 11.34
C ALA A 160 15.54 -3.40 9.87
N TYR A 161 15.45 -2.09 9.59
CA TYR A 161 15.60 -1.53 8.25
C TYR A 161 17.08 -1.16 8.00
N LEU A 162 17.86 -2.09 7.46
CA LEU A 162 19.31 -1.93 7.29
C LEU A 162 19.69 -0.84 6.25
N GLY A 163 20.84 -0.20 6.50
CA GLY A 163 21.50 0.72 5.55
C GLY A 163 22.19 0.00 4.39
N GLY A 164 22.54 0.75 3.35
CA GLY A 164 23.22 0.29 2.14
C GLY A 164 24.71 -0.02 2.31
N LEU A 165 25.33 0.28 3.46
CA LEU A 165 26.79 0.09 3.60
C LEU A 165 27.25 -1.36 3.63
N GLY A 166 26.40 -2.33 3.99
CA GLY A 166 26.70 -3.76 3.79
C GLY A 166 26.71 -4.14 2.31
N ILE A 167 25.79 -3.57 1.52
CA ILE A 167 25.75 -3.73 0.06
C ILE A 167 27.00 -3.12 -0.57
N ALA A 168 27.39 -1.91 -0.15
CA ALA A 168 28.59 -1.25 -0.63
C ALA A 168 29.86 -2.08 -0.36
N GLN A 169 29.96 -2.69 0.83
CA GLN A 169 31.06 -3.59 1.19
C GLN A 169 31.04 -4.88 0.36
N ALA A 170 29.89 -5.53 0.19
CA ALA A 170 29.76 -6.74 -0.64
C ALA A 170 30.18 -6.51 -2.09
N LEU A 171 29.82 -5.37 -2.67
CA LEU A 171 30.27 -4.95 -4.01
C LEU A 171 31.76 -4.60 -4.03
N ALA A 172 32.32 -4.03 -2.96
CA ALA A 172 33.75 -3.72 -2.84
C ALA A 172 34.62 -4.98 -2.72
N ASP A 173 34.13 -6.01 -2.02
CA ASP A 173 34.72 -7.36 -2.01
C ASP A 173 34.67 -8.05 -3.39
N GLY A 174 33.80 -7.56 -4.27
CA GLY A 174 33.68 -8.00 -5.65
C GLY A 174 32.54 -8.97 -5.92
N ALA A 175 31.42 -8.89 -5.18
CA ALA A 175 30.18 -9.58 -5.53
C ALA A 175 29.65 -9.14 -6.91
N ASP A 176 28.87 -10.02 -7.53
CA ASP A 176 28.07 -9.72 -8.73
C ASP A 176 26.57 -9.61 -8.38
N ILE A 177 26.11 -10.46 -7.46
CA ILE A 177 24.74 -10.45 -6.92
C ILE A 177 24.80 -10.28 -5.40
N VAL A 178 24.05 -9.33 -4.86
CA VAL A 178 23.88 -9.09 -3.42
C VAL A 178 22.40 -9.28 -3.06
N VAL A 179 22.10 -10.28 -2.23
CA VAL A 179 20.75 -10.51 -1.69
C VAL A 179 20.67 -10.08 -0.22
N CYS A 180 19.66 -9.29 0.12
CA CYS A 180 19.44 -8.78 1.47
C CYS A 180 18.16 -9.35 2.08
N GLY A 181 18.09 -9.38 3.41
CA GLY A 181 16.82 -9.39 4.14
C GLY A 181 16.23 -7.97 4.12
N ARG A 182 15.70 -7.49 5.24
CA ARG A 182 15.20 -6.11 5.30
C ARG A 182 16.34 -5.08 5.33
N VAL A 183 16.65 -4.53 4.16
CA VAL A 183 17.21 -3.18 4.04
C VAL A 183 16.07 -2.16 3.86
N SER A 184 16.31 -0.88 4.17
CA SER A 184 15.39 0.18 3.75
C SER A 184 15.26 0.19 2.22
N ASP A 185 14.09 0.61 1.74
CA ASP A 185 13.65 0.51 0.35
C ASP A 185 14.71 1.05 -0.66
N ALA A 186 15.22 2.27 -0.39
CA ALA A 186 16.25 2.94 -1.18
C ALA A 186 17.71 2.53 -0.89
N SER A 187 17.99 1.77 0.18
CA SER A 187 19.35 1.39 0.59
C SER A 187 20.17 0.65 -0.48
N PRO A 188 19.60 -0.19 -1.38
CA PRO A 188 20.30 -0.72 -2.56
C PRO A 188 20.99 0.34 -3.42
N VAL A 189 20.35 1.49 -3.60
CA VAL A 189 20.81 2.59 -4.45
C VAL A 189 21.89 3.41 -3.75
N ILE A 190 21.74 3.64 -2.44
CA ILE A 190 22.80 4.23 -1.59
C ILE A 190 24.06 3.34 -1.64
N GLY A 191 23.91 2.04 -1.40
CA GLY A 191 25.03 1.09 -1.35
C GLY A 191 25.78 0.96 -2.68
N ALA A 192 25.05 0.86 -3.80
CA ALA A 192 25.63 0.81 -5.14
C ALA A 192 26.36 2.12 -5.52
N ALA A 193 25.79 3.28 -5.24
CA ALA A 193 26.44 4.58 -5.50
C ALA A 193 27.68 4.80 -4.62
N TYR A 194 27.61 4.44 -3.34
CA TYR A 194 28.73 4.51 -2.39
C TYR A 194 29.93 3.68 -2.88
N TRP A 195 29.68 2.43 -3.29
CA TRP A 195 30.69 1.55 -3.88
C TRP A 195 31.27 2.13 -5.16
N TRP A 196 30.43 2.53 -6.11
CA TRP A 196 30.88 2.96 -7.43
C TRP A 196 31.70 4.24 -7.39
N HIS A 197 31.35 5.22 -6.56
CA HIS A 197 32.12 6.46 -6.43
C HIS A 197 33.22 6.39 -5.37
N GLY A 198 33.23 5.32 -4.56
CA GLY A 198 34.19 5.15 -3.47
C GLY A 198 34.00 6.16 -2.34
N TRP A 199 32.74 6.57 -2.09
CA TRP A 199 32.37 7.62 -1.13
C TRP A 199 32.73 7.27 0.33
N LYS A 200 32.48 8.21 1.24
CA LYS A 200 32.71 8.11 2.68
C LYS A 200 31.43 8.51 3.45
N ARG A 201 31.29 8.05 4.69
CA ARG A 201 30.05 8.24 5.49
C ARG A 201 29.74 9.71 5.82
N ASP A 202 30.72 10.59 5.72
CA ASP A 202 30.63 12.04 5.91
C ASP A 202 30.26 12.82 4.63
N GLN A 203 30.19 12.16 3.46
CA GLN A 203 29.69 12.74 2.20
C GLN A 203 28.15 12.80 2.17
N LEU A 204 27.55 13.40 3.20
CA LEU A 204 26.11 13.35 3.48
C LEU A 204 25.26 13.95 2.35
N HIS A 205 25.76 14.92 1.58
CA HIS A 205 25.04 15.47 0.43
C HIS A 205 24.86 14.43 -0.67
N GLU A 206 25.94 13.73 -1.02
CA GLU A 206 25.95 12.67 -2.01
C GLU A 206 25.10 11.46 -1.58
N LEU A 207 25.18 11.08 -0.29
CA LEU A 207 24.33 10.03 0.27
C LEU A 207 22.85 10.40 0.28
N ALA A 208 22.50 11.64 0.63
CA ALA A 208 21.11 12.09 0.63
C ALA A 208 20.53 12.18 -0.79
N ASN A 209 21.32 12.59 -1.78
CA ASN A 209 20.89 12.57 -3.18
C ASN A 209 20.75 11.13 -3.70
N ALA A 210 21.65 10.21 -3.34
CA ALA A 210 21.50 8.78 -3.67
C ALA A 210 20.31 8.12 -2.97
N PHE A 211 19.96 8.56 -1.76
CA PHE A 211 18.77 8.12 -1.03
C PHE A 211 17.49 8.54 -1.75
N VAL A 212 17.33 9.83 -2.08
CA VAL A 212 16.13 10.30 -2.80
C VAL A 212 16.08 9.78 -4.25
N ALA A 213 17.23 9.57 -4.90
CA ALA A 213 17.29 8.86 -6.17
C ALA A 213 16.79 7.42 -6.06
N GLY A 214 17.12 6.73 -4.95
CA GLY A 214 16.61 5.39 -4.66
C GLY A 214 15.10 5.40 -4.49
N HIS A 215 14.59 6.33 -3.70
CA HIS A 215 13.15 6.54 -3.54
C HIS A 215 12.41 6.79 -4.86
N LEU A 216 13.06 7.48 -5.81
CA LEU A 216 12.50 7.70 -7.15
C LEU A 216 12.51 6.43 -8.04
N ILE A 217 13.26 5.37 -7.74
CA ILE A 217 13.36 4.17 -8.59
C ILE A 217 13.02 2.84 -7.91
N GLU A 218 12.86 2.81 -6.57
CA GLU A 218 12.50 1.61 -5.80
C GLU A 218 11.11 1.09 -6.18
N CYS A 219 10.12 1.97 -6.31
CA CYS A 219 8.76 1.61 -6.77
C CYS A 219 8.67 1.43 -8.30
N SER A 220 9.79 1.10 -8.97
CA SER A 220 9.79 0.61 -10.34
C SER A 220 9.08 1.59 -11.30
N ASN A 221 8.03 1.20 -12.00
CA ASN A 221 7.39 1.98 -13.06
C ASN A 221 6.71 3.29 -12.59
N TYR A 222 6.65 3.58 -11.28
CA TYR A 222 5.89 4.74 -10.77
C TYR A 222 6.44 6.08 -11.29
N VAL A 223 7.75 6.31 -11.23
CA VAL A 223 8.38 7.53 -11.80
C VAL A 223 8.32 7.58 -13.34
N CYS A 224 7.98 6.47 -13.99
CA CYS A 224 7.73 6.38 -15.43
C CYS A 224 6.23 6.57 -15.81
N GLY A 225 5.37 6.89 -14.84
CA GLY A 225 3.94 7.14 -15.02
C GLY A 225 3.01 6.16 -14.30
N GLY A 226 3.51 5.12 -13.64
CA GLY A 226 2.70 4.23 -12.80
C GLY A 226 2.10 4.98 -11.60
N ASN A 227 0.80 4.80 -11.33
CA ASN A 227 0.05 5.55 -10.30
C ASN A 227 0.11 7.10 -10.45
N PHE A 228 0.52 7.63 -11.61
CA PHE A 228 0.50 9.08 -11.86
C PHE A 228 -0.92 9.56 -12.20
N THR A 229 -1.40 10.56 -11.48
CA THR A 229 -2.78 11.09 -11.64
C THR A 229 -3.03 11.87 -12.94
N GLY A 230 -1.99 12.08 -13.77
CA GLY A 230 -2.10 12.54 -15.15
C GLY A 230 -2.07 11.44 -16.21
N PHE A 231 -2.28 10.17 -15.84
CA PHE A 231 -2.13 8.97 -16.70
C PHE A 231 -2.70 9.06 -18.13
N LYS A 232 -3.74 9.87 -18.37
CA LYS A 232 -4.30 10.12 -19.71
C LYS A 232 -3.25 10.59 -20.74
N SER A 233 -2.27 11.41 -20.33
CA SER A 233 -1.21 11.85 -21.24
C SER A 233 -0.19 10.76 -21.60
N LEU A 234 -0.29 9.58 -21.00
CA LEU A 234 0.53 8.40 -21.28
C LEU A 234 -0.06 7.49 -22.37
N GLU A 235 -1.33 7.67 -22.75
CA GLU A 235 -2.01 6.87 -23.78
C GLU A 235 -1.26 6.91 -25.12
N SER A 236 -0.94 8.13 -25.59
CA SER A 236 -0.11 8.36 -26.79
C SER A 236 1.37 8.01 -26.61
N ARG A 237 1.77 7.53 -25.42
CA ARG A 237 3.16 7.24 -25.03
C ARG A 237 3.38 5.78 -24.66
N GLY A 238 2.42 4.89 -24.91
CA GLY A 238 2.55 3.45 -24.64
C GLY A 238 2.32 3.08 -23.18
N TRP A 239 1.17 3.47 -22.61
CA TRP A 239 0.76 3.08 -21.25
C TRP A 239 0.51 1.58 -21.05
N ASP A 240 0.38 0.82 -22.13
CA ASP A 240 0.33 -0.64 -22.18
C ASP A 240 1.67 -1.29 -21.76
N SER A 241 2.78 -0.57 -21.96
CA SER A 241 4.13 -1.04 -21.66
C SER A 241 4.99 0.09 -21.10
N ILE A 242 4.52 0.68 -19.98
CA ILE A 242 5.27 1.68 -19.21
C ILE A 242 6.67 1.15 -18.90
N GLY A 243 7.69 1.97 -19.16
CA GLY A 243 9.09 1.64 -18.97
C GLY A 243 9.53 1.58 -17.52
N TYR A 244 10.68 0.95 -17.30
CA TYR A 244 11.35 0.90 -16.00
C TYR A 244 12.40 2.02 -15.89
N PRO A 245 12.60 2.60 -14.70
CA PRO A 245 13.44 3.77 -14.51
C PRO A 245 14.93 3.43 -14.42
N ILE A 246 15.76 4.44 -14.68
CA ILE A 246 17.20 4.44 -14.48
C ILE A 246 17.56 5.75 -13.78
N ALA A 247 18.21 5.66 -12.61
CA ALA A 247 18.88 6.78 -11.97
C ALA A 247 20.34 6.84 -12.45
N GLU A 248 20.76 7.99 -12.97
CA GLU A 248 22.14 8.29 -13.34
C GLU A 248 22.76 9.20 -12.28
N ILE A 249 23.65 8.67 -11.43
CA ILE A 249 24.19 9.41 -10.27
C ILE A 249 25.68 9.68 -10.46
N ALA A 250 26.04 10.96 -10.53
CA ALA A 250 27.41 11.46 -10.68
C ALA A 250 28.20 11.44 -9.36
N SER A 251 29.53 11.54 -9.44
CA SER A 251 30.43 11.40 -8.28
C SER A 251 30.33 12.52 -7.23
N ASN A 252 29.66 13.62 -7.57
CA ASN A 252 29.32 14.75 -6.72
C ASN A 252 27.88 14.68 -6.17
N GLY A 253 27.17 13.56 -6.37
CA GLY A 253 25.79 13.40 -5.94
C GLY A 253 24.73 13.95 -6.89
N GLN A 254 25.06 14.55 -8.05
CA GLN A 254 24.05 14.98 -9.01
C GLN A 254 23.29 13.78 -9.60
N VAL A 255 21.96 13.84 -9.61
CA VAL A 255 21.06 12.76 -10.06
C VAL A 255 20.28 13.21 -11.29
N VAL A 256 20.28 12.38 -12.34
CA VAL A 256 19.33 12.47 -13.46
C VAL A 256 18.50 11.20 -13.52
N ILE A 257 17.18 11.32 -13.43
CA ILE A 257 16.25 10.22 -13.67
C ILE A 257 15.95 10.15 -15.18
N THR A 258 16.01 8.94 -15.71
CA THR A 258 15.59 8.57 -17.07
C THR A 258 14.86 7.22 -17.02
N LYS A 259 14.44 6.69 -18.16
CA LYS A 259 13.89 5.33 -18.29
C LYS A 259 14.56 4.56 -19.41
N GLY A 260 14.43 3.23 -19.40
CA GLY A 260 15.01 2.36 -20.43
C GLY A 260 14.60 2.75 -21.85
N LYS A 261 15.58 2.96 -22.73
CA LYS A 261 15.41 3.42 -24.11
C LYS A 261 14.53 2.46 -24.92
N GLY A 262 13.52 3.01 -25.59
CA GLY A 262 12.56 2.26 -26.43
C GLY A 262 11.29 1.78 -25.70
N SER A 263 11.17 2.00 -24.39
CA SER A 263 9.97 1.69 -23.61
C SER A 263 8.85 2.74 -23.72
N GLY A 264 7.62 2.41 -23.29
CA GLY A 264 6.50 3.33 -23.14
C GLY A 264 6.50 4.12 -21.82
N GLY A 265 5.49 4.95 -21.56
CA GLY A 265 5.42 5.86 -20.41
C GLY A 265 6.32 7.10 -20.53
N GLU A 266 6.37 7.93 -19.47
CA GLU A 266 7.10 9.22 -19.43
C GLU A 266 7.94 9.37 -18.16
N VAL A 267 9.15 9.94 -18.26
CA VAL A 267 9.84 10.56 -17.13
C VAL A 267 9.81 12.08 -17.28
N SER A 268 9.01 12.75 -16.46
CA SER A 268 8.86 14.21 -16.44
C SER A 268 8.87 14.77 -15.02
N THR A 269 8.99 16.10 -14.90
CA THR A 269 8.86 16.77 -13.59
C THR A 269 7.57 16.39 -12.86
N GLN A 270 6.49 16.07 -13.58
CA GLN A 270 5.22 15.63 -13.00
C GLN A 270 5.28 14.20 -12.45
N THR A 271 5.89 13.25 -13.17
CA THR A 271 6.04 11.88 -12.67
C THR A 271 7.10 11.77 -11.57
N CYS A 272 8.16 12.59 -11.59
CA CYS A 272 9.11 12.72 -10.49
C CYS A 272 8.48 13.36 -9.24
N THR A 273 7.65 14.39 -9.39
CA THR A 273 6.87 14.97 -8.27
C THR A 273 5.89 13.94 -7.72
N SER A 274 5.22 13.18 -8.60
CA SER A 274 4.30 12.11 -8.23
C SER A 274 4.99 11.03 -7.39
N GLN A 275 6.17 10.52 -7.81
CA GLN A 275 6.87 9.50 -7.04
C GLN A 275 7.46 10.05 -5.74
N LEU A 276 7.99 11.28 -5.71
CA LEU A 276 8.56 11.87 -4.49
C LEU A 276 7.52 12.10 -3.39
N LEU A 277 6.28 12.44 -3.74
CA LEU A 277 5.20 12.71 -2.78
C LEU A 277 4.52 11.42 -2.25
N TYR A 278 5.07 10.26 -2.57
CA TYR A 278 4.68 8.96 -2.06
C TYR A 278 5.58 8.58 -0.87
N GLU A 279 5.04 7.98 0.18
CA GLU A 279 5.77 7.41 1.34
C GLU A 279 6.67 8.36 2.18
N ILE A 280 6.81 9.63 1.81
CA ILE A 280 7.40 10.65 2.70
C ILE A 280 6.43 11.03 3.83
N GLN A 281 6.98 11.31 5.01
CA GLN A 281 6.18 11.64 6.22
C GLN A 281 6.43 13.07 6.76
N GLY A 282 7.33 13.83 6.14
CA GLY A 282 7.74 15.15 6.61
C GLY A 282 8.91 15.71 5.80
N PRO A 283 9.38 16.94 6.12
CA PRO A 283 10.53 17.56 5.46
C PRO A 283 11.86 16.87 5.79
N TRP A 284 11.91 15.99 6.80
CA TRP A 284 13.06 15.16 7.14
C TRP A 284 12.74 13.69 6.79
N TYR A 285 13.50 13.13 5.85
CA TYR A 285 13.35 11.75 5.40
C TYR A 285 14.54 10.94 5.91
N TYR A 286 14.28 9.89 6.67
CA TYR A 286 15.29 9.18 7.47
C TYR A 286 15.75 7.87 6.83
N ASN A 287 17.05 7.65 6.76
CA ASN A 287 17.68 6.35 6.49
C ASN A 287 18.73 6.06 7.57
N SER A 288 19.10 4.78 7.74
CA SER A 288 20.16 4.33 8.63
C SER A 288 21.53 4.97 8.31
N ASP A 289 21.80 5.29 7.04
CA ASP A 289 23.09 5.87 6.61
C ASP A 289 23.11 7.41 6.55
N VAL A 290 21.96 8.06 6.35
CA VAL A 290 21.84 9.52 6.14
C VAL A 290 20.42 10.02 6.44
N THR A 291 20.26 11.30 6.79
CA THR A 291 18.96 11.98 6.74
C THR A 291 18.93 12.92 5.53
N ALA A 292 17.93 12.78 4.66
CA ALA A 292 17.68 13.74 3.58
C ALA A 292 16.70 14.81 4.06
N VAL A 293 17.02 16.08 3.80
CA VAL A 293 16.13 17.22 4.04
C VAL A 293 15.56 17.66 2.69
N LEU A 294 14.23 17.66 2.60
CA LEU A 294 13.47 17.82 1.36
C LEU A 294 12.93 19.25 1.15
N ASP A 295 13.08 20.14 2.13
CA ASP A 295 12.46 21.48 2.13
C ASP A 295 12.77 22.36 0.90
N GLY A 296 13.94 22.17 0.28
CA GLY A 296 14.36 22.87 -0.95
C GLY A 296 14.34 22.04 -2.24
N ILE A 297 13.78 20.82 -2.25
CA ILE A 297 13.87 19.92 -3.42
C ILE A 297 13.06 20.42 -4.63
N TRP A 298 13.59 20.24 -5.84
CA TRP A 298 12.85 20.46 -7.10
C TRP A 298 13.44 19.66 -8.28
N PHE A 299 12.73 19.69 -9.42
CA PHE A 299 13.05 18.93 -10.63
C PHE A 299 13.12 19.84 -11.88
N GLU A 300 14.15 19.68 -12.71
CA GLU A 300 14.30 20.36 -14.01
C GLU A 300 14.19 19.36 -15.17
N GLN A 301 13.49 19.71 -16.25
CA GLN A 301 13.37 18.88 -17.44
C GLN A 301 14.55 19.16 -18.39
N LEU A 302 15.57 18.28 -18.41
CA LEU A 302 16.72 18.40 -19.33
C LEU A 302 16.37 18.00 -20.77
N GLY A 303 15.31 17.22 -20.96
CA GLY A 303 14.84 16.79 -22.27
C GLY A 303 13.82 15.66 -22.17
N THR A 304 13.47 15.08 -23.33
CA THR A 304 12.52 13.95 -23.41
C THR A 304 12.97 12.79 -22.52
N ASN A 305 12.13 12.43 -21.54
CA ASN A 305 12.41 11.39 -20.55
C ASN A 305 13.68 11.59 -19.71
N ARG A 306 14.16 12.83 -19.52
CA ARG A 306 15.33 13.12 -18.67
C ARG A 306 15.05 14.30 -17.74
N VAL A 307 15.09 14.03 -16.44
CA VAL A 307 14.81 14.99 -15.36
C VAL A 307 15.98 15.00 -14.38
N VAL A 308 16.53 16.17 -14.07
CA VAL A 308 17.55 16.33 -13.03
C VAL A 308 16.90 16.74 -11.70
N MET A 309 17.43 16.21 -10.60
CA MET A 309 16.99 16.53 -9.24
C MET A 309 17.93 17.57 -8.61
N HIS A 310 17.35 18.53 -7.90
CA HIS A 310 18.05 19.62 -7.22
C HIS A 310 17.55 19.80 -5.79
N GLY A 311 18.34 20.49 -4.97
CA GLY A 311 17.91 21.01 -3.66
C GLY A 311 17.93 20.03 -2.48
N VAL A 312 18.13 18.72 -2.71
CA VAL A 312 18.30 17.74 -1.63
C VAL A 312 19.55 18.04 -0.80
N ARG A 313 19.35 18.20 0.51
CA ARG A 313 20.41 18.53 1.48
C ARG A 313 20.58 17.37 2.46
N GLY A 314 21.82 16.93 2.67
CA GLY A 314 22.15 15.89 3.64
C GLY A 314 22.35 16.43 5.05
N ASP A 315 21.93 15.63 6.02
CA ASP A 315 22.20 15.79 7.46
C ASP A 315 22.45 14.40 8.08
N LEU A 316 22.94 14.36 9.30
CA LEU A 316 23.41 13.13 9.97
C LEU A 316 22.30 12.07 10.12
N PRO A 317 22.64 10.77 10.00
CA PRO A 317 21.70 9.68 10.30
C PRO A 317 21.22 9.71 11.76
N PRO A 318 20.02 9.17 12.04
CA PRO A 318 19.59 8.92 13.41
C PRO A 318 20.48 7.86 14.11
N PRO A 319 20.61 7.90 15.45
CA PRO A 319 21.28 6.85 16.22
C PRO A 319 20.52 5.51 16.23
N THR A 320 19.31 5.49 15.68
CA THR A 320 18.39 4.36 15.62
C THR A 320 18.04 3.99 14.17
N THR A 321 17.52 2.78 13.97
CA THR A 321 16.82 2.37 12.75
C THR A 321 15.38 1.95 13.06
N LYS A 322 14.50 1.99 12.05
CA LYS A 322 13.13 1.47 12.11
C LYS A 322 13.17 -0.05 12.30
N VAL A 323 12.32 -0.56 13.18
CA VAL A 323 12.05 -1.99 13.35
C VAL A 323 10.56 -2.24 13.16
N GLY A 324 10.22 -3.19 12.30
CA GLY A 324 8.88 -3.77 12.22
C GLY A 324 8.81 -5.04 13.05
N ILE A 325 7.89 -5.10 14.00
CA ILE A 325 7.61 -6.26 14.86
C ILE A 325 6.30 -6.89 14.39
N THR A 326 6.35 -8.19 14.05
CA THR A 326 5.18 -8.97 13.62
C THR A 326 4.55 -9.68 14.82
N ALA A 327 3.21 -9.70 14.88
CA ALA A 327 2.43 -10.49 15.84
C ALA A 327 1.25 -11.21 15.18
N ARG A 328 0.67 -12.19 15.89
CA ARG A 328 -0.58 -12.85 15.47
C ARG A 328 -1.77 -11.93 15.77
N GLY A 329 -2.50 -11.51 14.73
CA GLY A 329 -3.69 -10.64 14.87
C GLY A 329 -5.00 -11.39 15.09
N GLY A 330 -5.04 -12.66 14.71
CA GLY A 330 -6.23 -13.51 14.72
C GLY A 330 -6.55 -13.98 13.30
N TYR A 331 -7.84 -13.99 12.95
CA TYR A 331 -8.33 -14.49 11.67
C TYR A 331 -9.41 -13.56 11.11
N GLN A 332 -9.51 -13.48 9.78
CA GLN A 332 -10.58 -12.78 9.07
C GLN A 332 -11.35 -13.73 8.14
N ALA A 333 -12.59 -13.35 7.80
CA ALA A 333 -13.37 -13.93 6.71
C ALA A 333 -14.30 -12.86 6.11
N GLU A 334 -14.64 -12.99 4.83
CA GLU A 334 -15.54 -12.06 4.14
C GLU A 334 -16.41 -12.76 3.10
N ALA A 335 -17.55 -12.14 2.77
CA ALA A 335 -18.46 -12.59 1.73
C ALA A 335 -19.19 -11.39 1.12
N HIS A 336 -19.67 -11.56 -0.12
CA HIS A 336 -20.16 -10.47 -0.96
C HIS A 336 -21.55 -10.76 -1.53
N TRP A 337 -22.37 -9.73 -1.63
CA TRP A 337 -23.73 -9.75 -2.15
C TRP A 337 -23.94 -8.63 -3.16
N PHE A 338 -24.52 -8.93 -4.33
CA PHE A 338 -24.73 -7.96 -5.39
C PHE A 338 -26.13 -7.34 -5.29
N VAL A 339 -26.19 -6.05 -4.97
CA VAL A 339 -27.45 -5.31 -4.76
C VAL A 339 -27.73 -4.47 -6.00
N CYS A 340 -28.78 -4.82 -6.74
CA CYS A 340 -29.08 -4.26 -8.07
C CYS A 340 -30.43 -3.52 -8.12
N GLY A 341 -30.48 -2.42 -8.87
CA GLY A 341 -31.69 -1.68 -9.21
C GLY A 341 -32.12 -0.64 -8.17
N LEU A 342 -33.43 -0.54 -7.90
CA LEU A 342 -34.00 0.42 -6.94
C LEU A 342 -33.69 0.06 -5.48
N ASP A 343 -33.89 1.02 -4.57
CA ASP A 343 -33.95 0.83 -3.11
C ASP A 343 -32.72 0.14 -2.49
N ILE A 344 -31.53 0.37 -3.06
CA ILE A 344 -30.28 -0.33 -2.73
C ILE A 344 -29.97 -0.31 -1.23
N GLU A 345 -30.08 0.85 -0.58
CA GLU A 345 -29.79 0.99 0.85
C GLU A 345 -30.84 0.28 1.70
N ALA A 346 -32.09 0.16 1.24
CA ALA A 346 -33.13 -0.60 1.92
C ALA A 346 -32.91 -2.11 1.78
N LYS A 347 -32.52 -2.58 0.58
CA LYS A 347 -32.13 -3.96 0.31
C LYS A 347 -30.92 -4.38 1.15
N ALA A 348 -29.93 -3.49 1.28
CA ALA A 348 -28.76 -3.69 2.12
C ALA A 348 -29.13 -3.80 3.61
N ARG A 349 -29.93 -2.85 4.14
CA ARG A 349 -30.45 -2.91 5.53
C ARG A 349 -31.26 -4.16 5.82
N MET A 350 -32.06 -4.64 4.85
CA MET A 350 -32.82 -5.89 4.97
C MET A 350 -31.88 -7.09 5.13
N MET A 351 -30.91 -7.25 4.22
CA MET A 351 -29.94 -8.35 4.25
C MET A 351 -29.07 -8.30 5.53
N GLU A 352 -28.61 -7.11 5.92
CA GLU A 352 -27.86 -6.91 7.17
C GLU A 352 -28.68 -7.35 8.39
N SER A 353 -29.97 -7.01 8.45
CA SER A 353 -30.86 -7.42 9.56
C SER A 353 -30.98 -8.95 9.66
N GLN A 354 -31.17 -9.63 8.53
CA GLN A 354 -31.29 -11.09 8.45
C GLN A 354 -29.99 -11.79 8.85
N ILE A 355 -28.86 -11.34 8.29
CA ILE A 355 -27.53 -11.88 8.62
C ILE A 355 -27.19 -11.63 10.11
N ARG A 356 -27.50 -10.45 10.66
CA ARG A 356 -27.30 -10.15 12.10
C ARG A 356 -28.16 -11.03 13.01
N LEU A 357 -29.38 -11.39 12.60
CA LEU A 357 -30.21 -12.34 13.33
C LEU A 357 -29.59 -13.74 13.37
N LEU A 358 -29.09 -14.23 12.24
CA LEU A 358 -28.45 -15.55 12.12
C LEU A 358 -27.07 -15.60 12.81
N LEU A 359 -26.30 -14.51 12.76
CA LEU A 359 -25.01 -14.37 13.46
C LEU A 359 -25.13 -14.22 14.99
N LYS A 360 -26.33 -14.00 15.53
CA LYS A 360 -26.55 -13.76 16.98
C LYS A 360 -25.90 -14.79 17.92
N PRO A 361 -25.83 -16.10 17.62
CA PRO A 361 -25.12 -17.09 18.46
C PRO A 361 -23.59 -16.99 18.42
N HIS A 362 -23.00 -16.18 17.54
CA HIS A 362 -21.56 -16.18 17.22
C HIS A 362 -20.91 -14.78 17.30
N VAL A 363 -21.67 -13.71 17.00
CA VAL A 363 -21.17 -12.32 16.91
C VAL A 363 -20.40 -11.84 18.14
N HIS A 364 -20.68 -12.37 19.33
CA HIS A 364 -19.95 -12.07 20.58
C HIS A 364 -18.49 -12.54 20.60
N ARG A 365 -18.04 -13.30 19.59
CA ARG A 365 -16.65 -13.79 19.44
C ARG A 365 -15.90 -13.06 18.33
N PHE A 366 -16.59 -12.26 17.53
CA PHE A 366 -15.98 -11.45 16.50
C PHE A 366 -15.36 -10.20 17.14
N THR A 367 -14.10 -9.91 16.82
CA THR A 367 -13.42 -8.67 17.17
C THR A 367 -13.80 -7.52 16.24
N ARG A 368 -14.29 -7.85 15.03
CA ARG A 368 -14.87 -6.92 14.06
C ARG A 368 -16.01 -7.59 13.29
N LEU A 369 -17.08 -6.85 13.01
CA LEU A 369 -18.11 -7.22 12.04
C LEU A 369 -18.60 -5.95 11.33
N GLU A 370 -18.34 -5.86 10.04
CA GLU A 370 -18.72 -4.75 9.17
C GLU A 370 -19.67 -5.22 8.06
N PHE A 371 -20.55 -4.30 7.67
CA PHE A 371 -21.39 -4.38 6.47
C PHE A 371 -21.12 -3.10 5.70
N THR A 372 -20.60 -3.21 4.48
CA THR A 372 -20.15 -2.06 3.68
C THR A 372 -20.79 -2.10 2.32
N LEU A 373 -21.48 -1.02 1.95
CA LEU A 373 -22.10 -0.85 0.64
C LEU A 373 -21.15 -0.04 -0.26
N ASN A 374 -20.66 -0.67 -1.32
CA ASN A 374 -19.51 -0.20 -2.08
C ASN A 374 -19.91 0.23 -3.50
N GLY A 375 -19.68 1.52 -3.79
CA GLY A 375 -20.00 2.13 -5.08
C GLY A 375 -21.37 2.81 -5.10
N THR A 376 -21.85 3.14 -6.30
CA THR A 376 -23.16 3.79 -6.51
C THR A 376 -23.70 3.33 -7.86
N ALA A 377 -24.94 2.86 -7.91
CA ALA A 377 -25.58 2.47 -9.16
C ALA A 377 -25.83 3.72 -10.02
N LYS A 378 -25.64 3.58 -11.34
CA LYS A 378 -25.88 4.68 -12.28
C LYS A 378 -27.39 4.86 -12.50
N GLU A 379 -27.86 6.11 -12.43
CA GLU A 379 -29.20 6.47 -12.90
C GLU A 379 -29.39 6.09 -14.39
N ASP A 380 -30.55 5.51 -14.69
CA ASP A 380 -30.90 4.88 -15.98
C ASP A 380 -29.73 4.04 -16.55
N ALA A 381 -29.35 3.01 -15.81
CA ALA A 381 -28.29 2.08 -16.16
C ALA A 381 -28.71 1.17 -17.33
N THR A 382 -28.01 1.29 -18.46
CA THR A 382 -28.27 0.53 -19.70
C THR A 382 -27.95 -0.97 -19.60
N ASN A 383 -27.45 -1.45 -18.46
CA ASN A 383 -27.09 -2.83 -18.19
C ASN A 383 -27.03 -3.09 -16.67
N GLN A 384 -27.16 -4.36 -16.27
CA GLN A 384 -27.20 -4.76 -14.86
C GLN A 384 -25.92 -4.41 -14.09
N ASN A 385 -24.74 -4.52 -14.69
CA ASN A 385 -23.47 -4.25 -14.01
C ASN A 385 -23.37 -2.78 -13.57
N ALA A 386 -23.84 -1.84 -14.40
CA ALA A 386 -23.92 -0.42 -14.05
C ALA A 386 -25.08 -0.08 -13.08
N ALA A 387 -26.03 -1.01 -12.87
CA ALA A 387 -27.14 -0.90 -11.94
C ALA A 387 -26.87 -1.57 -10.58
N THR A 388 -25.68 -2.12 -10.37
CA THR A 388 -25.33 -3.00 -9.25
C THR A 388 -24.24 -2.37 -8.38
N VAL A 389 -24.37 -2.51 -7.06
CA VAL A 389 -23.31 -2.24 -6.08
C VAL A 389 -22.99 -3.52 -5.29
N ASP A 390 -21.82 -3.52 -4.65
CA ASP A 390 -21.36 -4.61 -3.79
C ASP A 390 -21.73 -4.34 -2.32
N LEU A 391 -22.42 -5.28 -1.68
CA LEU A 391 -22.58 -5.35 -0.23
C LEU A 391 -21.58 -6.39 0.31
N ARG A 392 -20.49 -5.89 0.88
CA ARG A 392 -19.48 -6.72 1.56
C ARG A 392 -19.85 -6.91 3.02
N ILE A 393 -19.74 -8.14 3.50
CA ILE A 393 -19.78 -8.48 4.92
C ILE A 393 -18.39 -8.98 5.30
N PHE A 394 -17.76 -8.32 6.27
CA PHE A 394 -16.40 -8.60 6.71
C PHE A 394 -16.38 -8.86 8.22
N ALA A 395 -15.69 -9.91 8.66
CA ALA A 395 -15.50 -10.21 10.06
C ALA A 395 -14.06 -10.55 10.42
N GLN A 396 -13.67 -10.24 11.65
CA GLN A 396 -12.44 -10.71 12.30
C GLN A 396 -12.78 -11.39 13.63
N ALA A 397 -11.97 -12.37 14.04
CA ALA A 397 -12.04 -13.03 15.34
C ALA A 397 -10.64 -13.37 15.87
N ALA A 398 -10.51 -13.53 17.18
CA ALA A 398 -9.22 -13.86 17.80
C ALA A 398 -8.75 -15.29 17.45
N ASN A 399 -9.67 -16.25 17.33
CA ASN A 399 -9.38 -17.66 17.08
C ASN A 399 -10.01 -18.13 15.76
N GLU A 400 -9.31 -19.02 15.05
CA GLU A 400 -9.80 -19.65 13.81
C GLU A 400 -11.17 -20.31 14.03
N ALA A 401 -11.28 -21.04 15.15
CA ALA A 401 -12.45 -21.77 15.59
C ALA A 401 -13.69 -20.90 15.86
N ASP A 402 -13.58 -19.57 15.93
CA ASP A 402 -14.71 -18.68 16.17
C ASP A 402 -15.34 -18.13 14.89
N ILE A 403 -14.60 -18.13 13.77
CA ILE A 403 -15.00 -17.58 12.46
C ILE A 403 -15.08 -18.66 11.37
N THR A 404 -15.23 -19.93 11.77
CA THR A 404 -15.38 -21.07 10.85
C THR A 404 -16.61 -20.94 9.94
N PRO A 405 -16.66 -21.63 8.77
CA PRO A 405 -17.74 -21.47 7.80
C PRO A 405 -19.17 -21.75 8.34
N ASP A 406 -19.30 -22.55 9.39
CA ASP A 406 -20.57 -22.79 10.10
C ASP A 406 -21.01 -21.61 11.00
N LYS A 407 -20.10 -20.70 11.37
CA LYS A 407 -20.32 -19.59 12.32
C LYS A 407 -20.34 -18.22 11.66
N PHE A 408 -19.72 -18.10 10.49
CA PHE A 408 -19.72 -16.88 9.67
C PHE A 408 -20.41 -17.10 8.34
N LEU A 409 -19.81 -17.90 7.43
CA LEU A 409 -20.23 -18.00 6.03
C LEU A 409 -21.67 -18.50 5.86
N ARG A 410 -22.09 -19.55 6.58
CA ARG A 410 -23.46 -20.07 6.51
C ARG A 410 -24.50 -19.04 6.97
N PRO A 411 -24.41 -18.45 8.19
CA PRO A 411 -25.26 -17.30 8.57
C PRO A 411 -25.31 -16.13 7.58
N VAL A 412 -24.28 -15.95 6.75
CA VAL A 412 -24.22 -14.91 5.71
C VAL A 412 -24.84 -15.34 4.37
N LEU A 413 -25.03 -16.64 4.11
CA LEU A 413 -25.57 -17.20 2.86
C LEU A 413 -26.97 -17.83 3.00
N ASP A 414 -27.27 -18.42 4.15
CA ASP A 414 -28.54 -19.09 4.44
C ASP A 414 -29.81 -18.23 4.20
N PRO A 415 -29.84 -16.87 4.38
CA PRO A 415 -31.04 -16.10 4.11
C PRO A 415 -31.32 -15.84 2.61
N VAL A 416 -30.59 -16.46 1.67
CA VAL A 416 -30.75 -16.25 0.22
C VAL A 416 -32.20 -16.38 -0.29
N MET A 417 -32.98 -17.32 0.26
CA MET A 417 -34.36 -17.55 -0.16
C MET A 417 -35.39 -16.59 0.46
N GLU A 418 -34.99 -15.81 1.47
CA GLU A 418 -35.81 -14.78 2.13
C GLU A 418 -35.25 -13.35 1.96
N GLY A 419 -34.16 -13.19 1.20
CA GLY A 419 -33.47 -11.92 1.00
C GLY A 419 -34.20 -10.91 0.11
N TYR A 420 -33.52 -9.82 -0.20
CA TYR A 420 -34.07 -8.75 -1.04
C TYR A 420 -34.44 -9.22 -2.47
N PRO A 421 -35.34 -8.51 -3.18
CA PRO A 421 -35.63 -8.80 -4.58
C PRO A 421 -34.36 -8.75 -5.45
N GLY A 422 -33.91 -9.91 -5.94
CA GLY A 422 -32.65 -10.08 -6.66
C GLY A 422 -31.45 -10.54 -5.81
N ALA A 423 -31.67 -11.05 -4.59
CA ALA A 423 -30.64 -11.55 -3.67
C ALA A 423 -29.64 -12.52 -4.37
N THR A 424 -28.43 -12.02 -4.63
CA THR A 424 -27.40 -12.74 -5.39
C THR A 424 -26.06 -12.68 -4.64
N PRO A 425 -25.59 -13.76 -4.01
CA PRO A 425 -24.27 -13.82 -3.38
C PRO A 425 -23.18 -14.07 -4.44
N HIS A 426 -21.95 -13.67 -4.14
CA HIS A 426 -20.79 -14.07 -4.93
C HIS A 426 -20.49 -15.57 -4.75
N LEU A 427 -20.14 -16.27 -5.84
CA LEU A 427 -19.97 -17.73 -5.83
C LEU A 427 -18.58 -18.22 -5.40
N ASP A 428 -17.57 -17.34 -5.32
CA ASP A 428 -16.28 -17.72 -4.72
C ASP A 428 -16.32 -17.60 -3.19
N PHE A 429 -16.76 -18.68 -2.56
CA PHE A 429 -16.89 -18.73 -1.11
C PHE A 429 -15.55 -18.89 -0.36
N ARG A 430 -14.40 -18.97 -1.04
CA ARG A 430 -13.09 -19.20 -0.40
C ARG A 430 -12.68 -18.06 0.55
N GLN A 431 -13.16 -16.85 0.30
CA GLN A 431 -12.99 -15.69 1.20
C GLN A 431 -13.74 -15.85 2.54
N GLY A 432 -14.77 -16.69 2.59
CA GLY A 432 -15.56 -16.97 3.79
C GLY A 432 -14.94 -18.00 4.75
N PHE A 433 -13.73 -18.48 4.45
CA PHE A 433 -12.95 -19.38 5.31
C PHE A 433 -11.98 -18.56 6.18
N PRO A 434 -11.68 -19.02 7.42
CA PRO A 434 -10.69 -18.36 8.28
C PRO A 434 -9.33 -18.17 7.59
N LYS A 435 -8.97 -16.91 7.34
CA LYS A 435 -7.64 -16.50 6.85
C LYS A 435 -6.87 -15.87 8.02
N PRO A 436 -5.65 -16.35 8.37
CA PRO A 436 -4.82 -15.69 9.37
C PRO A 436 -4.54 -14.22 9.02
N VAL A 437 -4.56 -13.36 10.03
CA VAL A 437 -4.10 -11.96 9.93
C VAL A 437 -2.96 -11.71 10.91
N TYR A 438 -2.09 -10.77 10.54
CA TYR A 438 -0.90 -10.40 11.29
C TYR A 438 -0.89 -8.91 11.56
N GLU A 439 -0.42 -8.54 12.75
CA GLU A 439 -0.26 -7.15 13.16
C GLU A 439 1.19 -6.71 12.92
N TYR A 440 1.38 -5.41 12.65
CA TYR A 440 2.70 -4.83 12.43
C TYR A 440 2.92 -3.63 13.36
N TYR A 441 3.81 -3.77 14.33
CA TYR A 441 4.16 -2.73 15.28
C TYR A 441 5.49 -2.09 14.91
N VAL A 442 5.52 -0.76 14.79
CA VAL A 442 6.65 -0.04 14.22
C VAL A 442 7.36 0.76 15.31
N THR A 443 8.61 0.42 15.60
CA THR A 443 9.40 1.06 16.67
C THR A 443 10.82 1.40 16.20
N LEU A 444 11.67 1.87 17.11
CA LEU A 444 13.07 2.24 16.88
C LEU A 444 14.01 1.40 17.74
N LEU A 445 15.13 0.95 17.15
CA LEU A 445 16.21 0.24 17.84
C LEU A 445 17.55 0.97 17.58
N PRO A 446 18.45 1.13 18.56
CA PRO A 446 19.77 1.72 18.33
C PRO A 446 20.55 0.94 17.27
N GLN A 447 21.18 1.64 16.33
CA GLN A 447 21.93 0.97 15.24
C GLN A 447 23.09 0.10 15.78
N ALA A 448 23.66 0.47 16.93
CA ALA A 448 24.70 -0.31 17.61
C ALA A 448 24.20 -1.64 18.22
N SER A 449 22.89 -1.87 18.29
CA SER A 449 22.29 -3.16 18.71
C SER A 449 22.05 -4.13 17.54
N VAL A 450 22.38 -3.73 16.31
CA VAL A 450 22.11 -4.47 15.08
C VAL A 450 23.37 -5.19 14.60
N GLN A 451 23.32 -6.51 14.42
CA GLN A 451 24.48 -7.30 13.95
C GLN A 451 24.60 -7.29 12.42
N HIS A 452 24.73 -6.10 11.83
CA HIS A 452 24.85 -5.91 10.39
C HIS A 452 26.13 -6.58 9.85
N LYS A 453 25.97 -7.57 8.97
CA LYS A 453 27.06 -8.36 8.39
C LYS A 453 26.89 -8.60 6.89
N VAL A 454 28.03 -8.69 6.21
CA VAL A 454 28.18 -9.23 4.86
C VAL A 454 28.70 -10.67 4.95
N HIS A 455 28.11 -11.57 4.18
CA HIS A 455 28.55 -12.96 4.00
C HIS A 455 28.95 -13.17 2.54
N ARG A 456 30.19 -13.61 2.31
CA ARG A 456 30.78 -13.80 0.97
C ARG A 456 30.63 -15.25 0.48
N TRP A 457 30.70 -15.42 -0.84
CA TRP A 457 30.71 -16.72 -1.55
C TRP A 457 31.84 -17.68 -1.11
N ASP A 458 32.91 -17.14 -0.51
CA ASP A 458 34.03 -17.90 0.04
C ASP A 458 33.85 -18.29 1.53
N GLY A 459 32.69 -17.98 2.11
CA GLY A 459 32.35 -18.27 3.51
C GLY A 459 32.95 -17.30 4.53
N SER A 460 33.62 -16.22 4.10
CA SER A 460 34.07 -15.17 5.03
C SER A 460 32.94 -14.19 5.38
N GLU A 461 32.95 -13.72 6.64
CA GLU A 461 32.04 -12.70 7.15
C GLU A 461 32.76 -11.36 7.34
N THR A 462 32.06 -10.24 7.17
CA THR A 462 32.54 -8.89 7.54
C THR A 462 31.42 -8.12 8.24
N THR A 463 31.69 -7.63 9.45
CA THR A 463 30.75 -6.79 10.22
C THR A 463 30.76 -5.35 9.69
N ILE A 464 29.60 -4.71 9.70
CA ILE A 464 29.42 -3.31 9.29
C ILE A 464 29.10 -2.48 10.54
N ASP A 465 30.03 -1.64 10.96
CA ASP A 465 29.84 -0.75 12.11
C ASP A 465 28.67 0.23 11.89
N PRO A 466 27.94 0.64 12.95
CA PRO A 466 26.94 1.71 12.87
C PRO A 466 27.58 3.07 12.51
N PRO A 467 26.82 4.09 12.10
CA PRO A 467 27.38 5.41 11.79
C PRO A 467 28.13 6.00 13.00
N PRO A 468 29.40 6.42 12.85
CA PRO A 468 30.23 6.88 13.98
C PRO A 468 29.85 8.28 14.49
N VAL A 469 29.10 9.04 13.68
CA VAL A 469 28.50 10.34 14.04
C VAL A 469 27.04 10.27 13.64
N THR A 470 26.16 10.60 14.58
CA THR A 470 24.69 10.53 14.42
C THR A 470 24.06 11.76 15.07
N LYS A 471 22.77 11.99 14.79
CA LYS A 471 21.99 13.10 15.33
C LYS A 471 20.66 12.58 15.85
N THR A 472 20.35 12.85 17.12
CA THR A 472 19.01 12.60 17.64
C THR A 472 18.05 13.61 17.04
N TRP A 473 17.03 13.13 16.32
CA TRP A 473 15.98 13.96 15.75
C TRP A 473 14.78 14.02 16.71
N PRO A 474 14.01 15.13 16.75
CA PRO A 474 12.73 15.18 17.43
C PRO A 474 11.77 14.11 16.87
N SER A 475 10.95 13.49 17.73
CA SER A 475 9.91 12.54 17.30
C SER A 475 8.87 13.21 16.40
N GLN A 476 8.47 14.43 16.74
CA GLN A 476 7.59 15.26 15.91
C GLN A 476 8.39 16.05 14.87
N GLN A 477 8.06 15.85 13.59
CA GLN A 477 8.58 16.66 12.48
C GLN A 477 7.94 18.07 12.44
N PRO A 478 8.59 19.06 11.79
CA PRO A 478 8.00 20.38 11.57
C PRO A 478 6.68 20.27 10.78
N SER A 479 5.64 20.93 11.29
CA SER A 479 4.29 20.89 10.75
C SER A 479 3.69 22.29 10.72
N GLN A 480 2.97 22.61 9.64
CA GLN A 480 2.37 23.91 9.34
C GLN A 480 0.91 23.68 8.91
N PRO A 481 -0.04 23.60 9.86
CA PRO A 481 -1.42 23.17 9.59
C PRO A 481 -2.21 24.10 8.65
N SER A 482 -1.74 25.32 8.44
CA SER A 482 -2.23 26.24 7.42
C SER A 482 -1.07 27.02 6.80
N THR A 483 -1.31 27.59 5.62
CA THR A 483 -0.35 28.46 4.94
C THR A 483 -0.09 29.74 5.75
N ILE A 484 1.19 30.09 5.92
CA ILE A 484 1.60 31.41 6.41
C ILE A 484 1.31 32.45 5.31
N SER A 485 0.51 33.46 5.66
CA SER A 485 -0.01 34.50 4.76
C SER A 485 -0.83 33.95 3.58
N PRO A 486 -2.08 33.49 3.83
CA PRO A 486 -2.96 33.02 2.76
C PRO A 486 -3.44 34.15 1.85
N LYS A 487 -3.66 33.83 0.57
CA LYS A 487 -4.40 34.69 -0.37
C LYS A 487 -5.80 34.12 -0.55
N LEU A 488 -6.81 34.99 -0.61
CA LEU A 488 -8.23 34.59 -0.59
C LEU A 488 -9.02 35.05 -1.82
N ASP A 489 -8.49 35.98 -2.64
CA ASP A 489 -9.12 36.40 -3.90
C ASP A 489 -8.32 35.86 -5.09
N PHE A 490 -9.02 35.07 -5.93
CA PHE A 490 -8.55 34.57 -7.22
C PHE A 490 -9.56 34.83 -8.35
N GLY A 491 -10.54 35.71 -8.12
CA GLY A 491 -11.70 35.93 -8.99
C GLY A 491 -12.84 34.94 -8.78
N SER A 492 -13.80 34.93 -9.71
CA SER A 492 -14.98 34.05 -9.65
C SER A 492 -14.61 32.57 -9.75
N THR A 493 -15.45 31.72 -9.16
CA THR A 493 -15.27 30.26 -9.08
C THR A 493 -16.36 29.50 -9.82
N THR A 494 -16.11 28.20 -10.07
CA THR A 494 -17.09 27.18 -10.45
C THR A 494 -16.89 25.99 -9.54
N ARG A 495 -17.99 25.40 -9.04
CA ARG A 495 -17.89 24.25 -8.14
C ARG A 495 -17.62 22.96 -8.93
N GLY A 496 -16.53 22.26 -8.61
CA GLY A 496 -16.12 21.03 -9.31
C GLY A 496 -15.03 20.24 -8.58
N PRO A 497 -14.67 19.04 -9.06
CA PRO A 497 -13.62 18.21 -8.49
C PRO A 497 -12.25 18.90 -8.42
N LEU A 498 -11.61 18.88 -7.24
CA LEU A 498 -10.23 19.35 -7.01
C LEU A 498 -9.24 18.84 -8.09
N GLY A 499 -9.42 17.59 -8.52
CA GLY A 499 -8.58 16.88 -9.47
C GLY A 499 -8.52 17.44 -10.89
N TRP A 500 -9.40 18.37 -11.28
CA TRP A 500 -9.34 19.04 -12.59
C TRP A 500 -8.06 19.91 -12.73
N ILE A 501 -7.73 20.68 -11.68
CA ILE A 501 -6.53 21.53 -11.65
C ILE A 501 -5.36 20.79 -11.00
N VAL A 502 -5.63 20.01 -9.94
CA VAL A 502 -4.61 19.54 -9.00
C VAL A 502 -4.27 18.06 -9.23
N HIS A 503 -2.99 17.75 -9.31
CA HIS A 503 -2.48 16.38 -9.25
C HIS A 503 -2.23 15.97 -7.80
N ALA A 504 -2.31 14.67 -7.53
CA ALA A 504 -2.01 14.11 -6.21
C ALA A 504 -1.36 12.73 -6.30
N ARG A 505 -0.82 12.26 -5.17
CA ARG A 505 -0.34 10.89 -4.93
C ARG A 505 -0.47 10.58 -3.43
N SER A 506 -0.75 9.32 -3.09
CA SER A 506 -0.86 8.84 -1.70
C SER A 506 -0.36 7.40 -1.54
N GLY A 507 -0.11 7.00 -0.29
CA GLY A 507 0.38 5.67 0.09
C GLY A 507 0.36 5.42 1.60
N ASP A 508 0.82 4.24 1.99
CA ASP A 508 0.93 3.75 3.37
C ASP A 508 2.35 3.88 3.94
N LYS A 509 2.48 3.99 5.27
CA LYS A 509 3.73 3.63 5.98
C LYS A 509 3.38 3.33 7.45
N GLY A 510 3.27 2.05 7.81
CA GLY A 510 2.55 1.63 9.03
C GLY A 510 1.04 1.86 8.88
N SER A 511 0.37 2.28 9.97
CA SER A 511 -1.04 2.70 9.91
C SER A 511 -1.26 4.12 9.38
N ASN A 512 -0.18 4.89 9.16
CA ASN A 512 -0.26 6.23 8.59
C ASN A 512 -0.50 6.19 7.08
N ALA A 513 -1.28 7.15 6.56
CA ALA A 513 -1.35 7.43 5.13
C ALA A 513 -0.71 8.78 4.80
N ASN A 514 0.12 8.83 3.78
CA ASN A 514 0.67 10.06 3.20
C ASN A 514 -0.19 10.50 2.01
N VAL A 515 -0.35 11.82 1.80
CA VAL A 515 -0.92 12.36 0.55
C VAL A 515 -0.32 13.72 0.20
N GLY A 516 0.28 13.80 -0.99
CA GLY A 516 0.78 15.05 -1.56
C GLY A 516 -0.09 15.53 -2.72
N PHE A 517 -0.31 16.85 -2.78
CA PHE A 517 -1.03 17.56 -3.83
C PHE A 517 -0.10 18.58 -4.49
N TRP A 518 -0.14 18.73 -5.81
CA TRP A 518 0.63 19.74 -6.53
C TRP A 518 -0.08 20.28 -7.77
N VAL A 519 0.35 21.45 -8.21
CA VAL A 519 -0.18 22.14 -9.39
C VAL A 519 0.83 22.21 -10.53
N ARG A 520 0.32 22.21 -11.76
CA ARG A 520 1.14 22.22 -12.98
C ARG A 520 1.90 23.54 -13.11
N TYR A 521 1.23 24.66 -12.83
CA TYR A 521 1.74 26.00 -13.14
C TYR A 521 1.97 26.87 -11.87
N LYS A 522 2.84 27.88 -11.98
CA LYS A 522 3.28 28.71 -10.84
C LYS A 522 2.22 29.73 -10.39
N ASP A 523 1.30 30.10 -11.28
CA ASP A 523 0.16 30.96 -11.00
C ASP A 523 -0.94 30.28 -10.15
N GLU A 524 -0.95 28.95 -10.09
CA GLU A 524 -1.89 28.13 -9.32
C GLU A 524 -1.43 27.87 -7.86
N TRP A 525 -0.13 28.07 -7.56
CA TRP A 525 0.52 27.66 -6.30
C TRP A 525 -0.06 28.34 -5.06
N ASP A 526 -0.17 29.67 -5.09
CA ASP A 526 -0.70 30.44 -3.96
C ASP A 526 -2.16 30.07 -3.63
N TRP A 527 -2.94 29.64 -4.64
CA TRP A 527 -4.29 29.12 -4.43
C TRP A 527 -4.26 27.75 -3.75
N LEU A 528 -3.50 26.80 -4.30
CA LEU A 528 -3.39 25.44 -3.74
C LEU A 528 -3.04 25.47 -2.25
N ARG A 529 -1.98 26.22 -1.88
CA ARG A 529 -1.47 26.24 -0.51
C ARG A 529 -2.41 26.96 0.47
N SER A 530 -3.07 28.03 0.02
CA SER A 530 -4.05 28.78 0.82
C SER A 530 -5.35 27.99 1.03
N LEU A 531 -5.77 27.20 0.04
CA LEU A 531 -6.95 26.34 0.10
C LEU A 531 -6.73 25.11 0.99
N LEU A 532 -5.68 24.33 0.72
CA LEU A 532 -5.45 23.06 1.39
C LEU A 532 -4.75 23.28 2.73
N SER A 533 -5.55 23.54 3.77
CA SER A 533 -5.15 23.46 5.18
C SER A 533 -5.45 22.06 5.76
N ALA A 534 -4.92 21.74 6.94
CA ALA A 534 -5.22 20.50 7.65
C ALA A 534 -6.72 20.36 7.95
N GLU A 535 -7.41 21.45 8.33
CA GLU A 535 -8.86 21.44 8.52
C GLU A 535 -9.62 21.22 7.19
N LYS A 536 -9.13 21.78 6.06
CA LYS A 536 -9.74 21.52 4.75
C LYS A 536 -9.59 20.05 4.34
N ILE A 537 -8.49 19.37 4.67
CA ILE A 537 -8.38 17.92 4.44
C ILE A 537 -9.37 17.13 5.29
N LYS A 538 -9.66 17.51 6.55
CA LYS A 538 -10.73 16.87 7.35
C LYS A 538 -12.10 17.03 6.69
N GLU A 539 -12.43 18.23 6.22
CA GLU A 539 -13.68 18.53 5.50
C GLU A 539 -13.79 17.70 4.20
N LEU A 540 -12.69 17.54 3.47
CA LEU A 540 -12.64 16.77 2.22
C LEU A 540 -12.59 15.24 2.46
N LEU A 541 -12.13 14.77 3.61
CA LEU A 541 -12.31 13.38 4.02
C LEU A 541 -13.78 13.10 4.40
N ALA A 542 -14.42 14.02 5.13
CA ALA A 542 -15.74 13.83 5.75
C ALA A 542 -15.79 12.54 6.60
N ASP A 543 -16.61 11.55 6.24
CA ASP A 543 -16.83 10.35 7.05
C ASP A 543 -15.57 9.45 7.18
N GLU A 544 -14.60 9.61 6.28
CA GLU A 544 -13.26 8.99 6.38
C GLU A 544 -12.36 9.63 7.47
N TYR A 545 -12.72 10.81 7.99
CA TYR A 545 -11.99 11.46 9.08
C TYR A 545 -12.48 11.01 10.45
N LYS A 546 -11.72 10.11 11.07
CA LYS A 546 -11.88 9.71 12.48
C LYS A 546 -11.64 10.92 13.42
N PRO A 547 -12.64 11.38 14.21
CA PRO A 547 -12.47 12.55 15.07
C PRO A 547 -11.34 12.39 16.08
N GLY A 548 -10.46 13.39 16.16
CA GLY A 548 -9.30 13.40 17.05
C GLY A 548 -8.01 12.87 16.42
N HIS A 549 -8.07 12.21 15.25
CA HIS A 549 -6.86 11.82 14.53
C HIS A 549 -6.06 13.03 14.05
N LYS A 550 -4.73 12.90 14.07
CA LYS A 550 -3.81 13.98 13.74
C LYS A 550 -3.55 14.04 12.24
N ILE A 551 -3.51 15.26 11.70
CA ILE A 551 -3.05 15.55 10.34
C ILE A 551 -1.88 16.52 10.45
N ASP A 552 -0.68 16.07 10.08
CA ASP A 552 0.45 16.98 9.83
C ASP A 552 0.41 17.49 8.39
N ARG A 553 0.95 18.69 8.17
CA ARG A 553 1.00 19.36 6.87
C ARG A 553 2.34 20.05 6.70
N PHE A 554 2.94 19.99 5.51
CA PHE A 554 4.07 20.84 5.13
C PHE A 554 3.99 21.25 3.65
N GLU A 555 4.80 22.23 3.26
CA GLU A 555 4.84 22.79 1.91
C GLU A 555 6.21 22.50 1.27
N LEU A 556 6.21 22.28 -0.04
CA LEU A 556 7.39 22.08 -0.89
C LEU A 556 7.31 23.13 -2.02
N PRO A 557 7.73 24.40 -1.76
CA PRO A 557 7.36 25.54 -2.60
C PRO A 557 7.86 25.47 -4.04
N GLU A 558 9.08 24.97 -4.26
CA GLU A 558 9.67 24.88 -5.60
C GLU A 558 9.05 23.75 -6.45
N LEU A 559 8.42 22.76 -5.82
CA LEU A 559 7.53 21.79 -6.50
C LEU A 559 6.09 22.29 -6.67
N LYS A 560 5.74 23.42 -6.04
CA LYS A 560 4.36 23.93 -5.89
C LYS A 560 3.44 22.87 -5.26
N ALA A 561 3.94 22.17 -4.22
CA ALA A 561 3.24 21.05 -3.60
C ALA A 561 2.94 21.28 -2.10
N VAL A 562 1.81 20.74 -1.64
CA VAL A 562 1.43 20.63 -0.22
C VAL A 562 1.33 19.15 0.12
N HIS A 563 1.98 18.72 1.20
CA HIS A 563 1.98 17.33 1.63
C HIS A 563 1.35 17.18 3.02
N PHE A 564 0.60 16.09 3.20
CA PHE A 564 -0.10 15.74 4.44
C PHE A 564 0.26 14.34 4.92
N LEU A 565 0.32 14.18 6.24
CA LEU A 565 0.41 12.87 6.91
C LEU A 565 -0.86 12.68 7.76
N LEU A 566 -1.69 11.72 7.35
CA LEU A 566 -2.88 11.27 8.07
C LEU A 566 -2.46 10.18 9.06
N VAL A 567 -2.41 10.53 10.35
CA VAL A 567 -1.90 9.64 11.40
C VAL A 567 -2.97 8.58 11.74
N ASP A 568 -2.56 7.32 11.74
CA ASP A 568 -3.40 6.16 12.09
C ASP A 568 -4.71 6.05 11.27
N HIS A 569 -4.62 6.42 9.98
CA HIS A 569 -5.74 6.40 9.05
C HIS A 569 -6.16 4.96 8.70
N LEU A 570 -5.20 4.09 8.36
CA LEU A 570 -5.39 2.78 7.73
C LEU A 570 -5.72 1.64 8.72
N ASP A 571 -6.53 1.96 9.75
CA ASP A 571 -6.74 1.11 10.94
C ASP A 571 -5.39 0.68 11.54
N ARG A 572 -5.01 -0.60 11.42
CA ARG A 572 -3.73 -1.15 11.91
C ARG A 572 -2.74 -1.49 10.79
N GLY A 573 -2.97 -0.93 9.60
CA GLY A 573 -2.12 -1.08 8.41
C GLY A 573 -2.49 -2.26 7.52
N VAL A 574 -1.69 -2.43 6.47
CA VAL A 574 -1.95 -3.30 5.30
C VAL A 574 -2.37 -4.75 5.63
N SER A 575 -1.82 -5.35 6.69
CA SER A 575 -2.01 -6.78 6.98
C SER A 575 -3.32 -7.13 7.71
N CYS A 576 -4.07 -6.15 8.20
CA CYS A 576 -5.26 -6.37 9.04
C CYS A 576 -6.35 -5.28 8.94
N SER A 577 -6.20 -4.27 8.07
CA SER A 577 -7.27 -3.29 7.78
C SER A 577 -8.56 -3.96 7.30
N SER A 578 -9.71 -3.40 7.71
CA SER A 578 -11.02 -3.81 7.23
C SER A 578 -11.46 -3.10 5.94
N SER A 579 -10.82 -2.00 5.53
CA SER A 579 -11.20 -1.24 4.33
C SER A 579 -10.67 -1.88 3.02
N TYR A 580 -11.17 -1.41 1.87
CA TYR A 580 -10.59 -1.78 0.57
C TYR A 580 -9.26 -1.07 0.26
N ASP A 581 -9.03 0.15 0.77
CA ASP A 581 -7.76 0.87 0.56
C ASP A 581 -6.72 0.53 1.63
N PHE A 582 -6.29 -0.73 1.64
CA PHE A 582 -5.29 -1.24 2.57
C PHE A 582 -3.86 -0.67 2.35
N LEU A 583 -3.66 0.20 1.34
CA LEU A 583 -2.39 0.88 1.05
C LEU A 583 -2.49 2.42 1.08
N GLY A 584 -3.64 3.00 1.44
CA GLY A 584 -3.86 4.45 1.34
C GLY A 584 -3.68 5.03 -0.06
N LYS A 585 -3.72 4.22 -1.14
CA LYS A 585 -3.43 4.63 -2.53
C LYS A 585 -4.63 5.24 -3.23
N ASN A 586 -5.84 5.02 -2.72
CA ASN A 586 -7.08 5.65 -3.21
C ASN A 586 -7.33 7.01 -2.56
N VAL A 587 -6.75 7.29 -1.37
CA VAL A 587 -6.88 8.58 -0.64
C VAL A 587 -6.68 9.80 -1.55
N ALA A 588 -5.65 9.79 -2.41
CA ALA A 588 -5.39 10.85 -3.38
C ALA A 588 -6.54 11.04 -4.40
N GLU A 589 -7.05 9.96 -4.99
CA GLU A 589 -8.14 10.04 -5.97
C GLU A 589 -9.49 10.37 -5.33
N PHE A 590 -9.76 9.85 -4.13
CA PHE A 590 -10.93 10.23 -3.34
C PHE A 590 -10.91 11.75 -3.07
N LEU A 591 -9.83 12.28 -2.52
CA LEU A 591 -9.70 13.71 -2.23
C LEU A 591 -9.71 14.57 -3.50
N ARG A 592 -9.14 14.10 -4.62
CA ARG A 592 -9.26 14.77 -5.93
C ARG A 592 -10.68 14.75 -6.50
N SER A 593 -11.50 13.76 -6.19
CA SER A 593 -12.90 13.69 -6.65
C SER A 593 -13.82 14.67 -5.91
N ARG A 594 -13.45 15.10 -4.70
CA ARG A 594 -14.27 16.00 -3.87
C ARG A 594 -14.48 17.36 -4.53
N TYR A 595 -15.71 17.86 -4.44
CA TYR A 595 -16.14 19.10 -5.06
C TYR A 595 -15.81 20.31 -4.19
N ILE A 596 -15.10 21.28 -4.79
CA ILE A 596 -14.69 22.55 -4.19
C ILE A 596 -14.95 23.71 -5.17
N ASP A 597 -14.81 24.94 -4.71
CA ASP A 597 -14.89 26.12 -5.57
C ASP A 597 -13.54 26.38 -6.28
N LEU A 598 -13.51 26.09 -7.58
CA LEU A 598 -12.34 26.18 -8.44
C LEU A 598 -12.29 27.56 -9.13
N PRO A 599 -11.21 28.36 -9.02
CA PRO A 599 -11.14 29.67 -9.67
C PRO A 599 -11.19 29.55 -11.21
N ASN A 600 -12.15 30.24 -11.83
CA ASN A 600 -12.48 30.12 -13.26
C ASN A 600 -11.29 30.42 -14.17
N ARG A 601 -10.39 31.31 -13.74
CA ARG A 601 -9.12 31.62 -14.40
C ARG A 601 -8.26 30.39 -14.67
N PHE A 602 -8.22 29.42 -13.76
CA PHE A 602 -7.40 28.21 -13.90
C PHE A 602 -8.11 27.14 -14.75
N LEU A 603 -9.44 27.10 -14.74
CA LEU A 603 -10.22 26.21 -15.60
C LEU A 603 -10.09 26.57 -17.10
N ALA A 604 -10.22 27.86 -17.43
CA ALA A 604 -10.02 28.35 -18.79
C ALA A 604 -8.56 28.13 -19.26
N LEU A 605 -7.59 28.47 -18.41
CA LEU A 605 -6.17 28.27 -18.73
C LEU A 605 -5.80 26.79 -18.89
N ALA A 606 -6.43 25.85 -18.17
CA ALA A 606 -6.23 24.42 -18.42
C ALA A 606 -6.69 24.05 -19.84
N GLN A 607 -7.92 24.43 -20.22
CA GLN A 607 -8.45 24.14 -21.56
C GLN A 607 -7.60 24.73 -22.69
N GLU A 608 -7.06 25.94 -22.53
CA GLU A 608 -6.15 26.56 -23.51
C GLU A 608 -4.76 25.90 -23.53
N ARG A 609 -4.19 25.59 -22.35
CA ARG A 609 -2.85 25.01 -22.23
C ARG A 609 -2.80 23.58 -22.75
N ASP A 610 -3.81 22.75 -22.44
CA ASP A 610 -3.93 21.37 -22.93
C ASP A 610 -4.08 21.31 -24.47
N GLN A 611 -4.78 22.28 -25.07
CA GLN A 611 -4.83 22.43 -26.54
C GLN A 611 -3.46 22.83 -27.14
N SER A 612 -2.64 23.57 -26.40
CA SER A 612 -1.32 24.04 -26.85
C SER A 612 -0.20 23.01 -26.68
N SER A 613 -0.33 22.07 -25.73
CA SER A 613 0.68 21.03 -25.47
C SER A 613 0.63 19.88 -26.50
N GLY A 614 -0.43 19.80 -27.30
CA GLY A 614 -0.68 18.69 -28.21
C GLY A 614 -1.19 17.43 -27.49
N GLU A 615 -1.62 17.54 -26.24
CA GLU A 615 -2.23 16.44 -25.50
C GLU A 615 -3.65 16.18 -26.03
N ALA A 616 -3.95 14.91 -26.31
CA ALA A 616 -5.17 14.55 -27.02
C ALA A 616 -6.44 14.92 -26.22
N GLN A 617 -7.48 15.37 -26.92
CA GLN A 617 -8.75 15.81 -26.31
C GLN A 617 -9.49 14.67 -25.60
N ALA A 618 -9.17 14.42 -24.34
CA ALA A 618 -9.92 13.53 -23.45
C ALA A 618 -11.22 14.22 -22.95
N HIS A 619 -12.09 14.60 -23.90
CA HIS A 619 -13.42 15.20 -23.76
C HIS A 619 -13.77 15.82 -22.39
N LEU A 620 -13.20 16.99 -22.09
CA LEU A 620 -13.71 17.85 -21.01
C LEU A 620 -14.80 18.78 -21.53
N THR A 621 -15.91 18.21 -22.00
CA THR A 621 -17.11 18.97 -22.36
C THR A 621 -17.75 19.51 -21.08
N ILE A 622 -17.31 20.69 -20.63
CA ILE A 622 -18.00 21.43 -19.57
C ILE A 622 -19.34 21.90 -20.15
N VAL A 623 -20.37 21.07 -19.98
CA VAL A 623 -21.76 21.48 -20.17
C VAL A 623 -22.14 22.29 -18.94
N PRO A 624 -22.39 23.61 -19.04
CA PRO A 624 -22.97 24.35 -17.92
C PRO A 624 -24.37 23.81 -17.67
N VAL A 625 -24.58 23.21 -16.50
CA VAL A 625 -25.93 22.81 -16.04
C VAL A 625 -26.70 24.09 -15.73
N LEU A 626 -27.35 24.64 -16.76
CA LEU A 626 -28.31 25.73 -16.63
C LEU A 626 -29.50 25.21 -15.83
N VAL A 627 -29.55 25.59 -14.54
CA VAL A 627 -30.70 25.34 -13.67
C VAL A 627 -31.87 26.18 -14.18
N SER A 628 -32.67 25.59 -15.06
CA SER A 628 -33.85 26.21 -15.65
C SER A 628 -34.94 26.35 -14.58
N THR A 629 -35.05 27.52 -13.96
CA THR A 629 -36.18 27.87 -13.10
C THR A 629 -37.44 28.02 -13.96
N SER A 630 -38.26 26.98 -13.97
CA SER A 630 -39.49 26.89 -14.77
C SER A 630 -40.60 27.83 -14.27
N THR A 631 -40.52 29.12 -14.60
CA THR A 631 -41.69 30.00 -14.65
C THR A 631 -42.50 29.67 -15.91
N ARG A 632 -43.77 29.28 -15.75
CA ARG A 632 -44.69 29.13 -16.89
C ARG A 632 -44.95 30.51 -17.53
N PRO A 633 -45.05 30.61 -18.87
CA PRO A 633 -45.53 31.82 -19.50
C PRO A 633 -47.04 31.99 -19.28
N GLU A 634 -47.46 33.23 -19.06
CA GLU A 634 -48.86 33.64 -19.09
C GLU A 634 -49.36 33.69 -20.56
N LEU A 635 -50.66 33.50 -20.74
CA LEU A 635 -51.35 33.65 -22.03
C LEU A 635 -52.41 34.74 -21.89
N GLU A 636 -52.25 35.82 -22.65
CA GLU A 636 -53.30 36.83 -22.85
C GLU A 636 -54.47 36.23 -23.67
N PRO A 637 -55.73 36.64 -23.44
CA PRO A 637 -56.90 36.03 -24.05
C PRO A 637 -57.31 36.65 -25.39
N GLU A 638 -58.10 35.91 -26.17
CA GLU A 638 -59.04 36.47 -27.16
C GLU A 638 -60.49 36.17 -26.70
N ASP A 639 -61.40 37.11 -26.94
CA ASP A 639 -62.77 37.11 -26.37
C ASP A 639 -63.69 36.00 -26.90
N LYS A 640 -64.69 35.61 -26.07
CA LYS A 640 -66.13 35.69 -26.43
C LYS A 640 -67.11 35.33 -25.31
N GLU A 641 -68.24 36.07 -25.31
CA GLU A 641 -69.63 35.66 -24.98
C GLU A 641 -69.82 34.78 -23.70
N ALA A 642 -70.22 35.29 -22.52
CA ALA A 642 -71.45 36.01 -22.10
C ALA A 642 -72.66 35.09 -21.77
N GLU A 643 -73.59 35.58 -20.92
CA GLU A 643 -74.63 34.86 -20.14
C GLU A 643 -74.12 34.19 -18.82
N ASP A 644 -74.88 34.11 -17.73
CA ASP A 644 -75.64 35.11 -16.93
C ASP A 644 -76.12 34.42 -15.60
N ASP A 645 -76.56 35.20 -14.61
CA ASP A 645 -77.40 34.88 -13.43
C ASP A 645 -77.00 33.81 -12.36
N GLU A 646 -76.92 34.29 -11.09
CA GLU A 646 -77.62 33.82 -9.85
C GLU A 646 -77.38 32.38 -9.28
N GLU A 647 -77.48 32.06 -7.97
CA GLU A 647 -77.91 32.76 -6.74
C GLU A 647 -77.32 32.06 -5.46
N HIS A 648 -77.12 32.79 -4.33
CA HIS A 648 -77.34 32.36 -2.90
C HIS A 648 -76.63 31.10 -2.26
N VAL A 649 -76.42 30.89 -0.93
CA VAL A 649 -76.55 31.67 0.36
C VAL A 649 -75.83 30.95 1.55
N ASP A 650 -75.49 31.69 2.63
CA ASP A 650 -75.15 31.31 4.05
C ASP A 650 -74.01 30.28 4.37
N ASP A 651 -73.08 30.56 5.31
CA ASP A 651 -73.12 30.45 6.81
C ASP A 651 -73.38 29.03 7.36
N GLY A 652 -72.79 28.53 8.46
CA GLY A 652 -71.76 29.00 9.41
C GLY A 652 -71.39 27.81 10.35
N ALA A 653 -70.14 27.67 10.81
CA ALA A 653 -69.65 27.99 12.18
C ALA A 653 -70.07 27.00 13.32
N SER A 654 -69.24 26.92 14.38
CA SER A 654 -69.49 26.22 15.68
C SER A 654 -69.45 24.65 15.66
N GLU A 655 -69.04 23.92 16.71
CA GLU A 655 -68.13 24.18 17.86
C GLU A 655 -67.85 22.86 18.65
N ASP A 656 -67.13 22.94 19.79
CA ASP A 656 -67.07 21.98 20.93
C ASP A 656 -66.41 20.58 20.75
N ASP A 657 -65.98 19.84 21.79
CA ASP A 657 -65.03 20.07 22.92
C ASP A 657 -64.77 18.67 23.60
N GLU A 658 -64.11 18.39 24.74
CA GLU A 658 -63.59 19.11 25.94
C GLU A 658 -62.39 18.28 26.53
N ASP A 659 -61.77 18.70 27.66
CA ASP A 659 -60.91 17.93 28.62
C ASP A 659 -59.54 17.28 28.21
N GLY A 660 -58.45 17.28 29.00
CA GLY A 660 -58.10 17.88 30.32
C GLY A 660 -56.64 17.45 30.72
N GLU A 661 -55.76 18.30 31.25
CA GLU A 661 -55.53 18.64 32.69
C GLU A 661 -54.98 17.46 33.54
N ASP A 662 -53.92 17.51 34.39
CA ASP A 662 -53.04 18.59 34.90
C ASP A 662 -51.67 18.06 35.44
N ASP A 663 -50.68 18.97 35.61
CA ASP A 663 -49.62 19.21 36.65
C ASP A 663 -49.09 18.09 37.61
N GLU A 664 -48.02 18.23 38.45
CA GLU A 664 -47.25 19.37 39.02
C GLU A 664 -45.77 18.97 39.34
N GLU A 665 -45.02 19.80 40.10
CA GLU A 665 -43.57 19.71 40.48
C GLU A 665 -43.32 18.71 41.69
N ASP A 666 -42.17 18.53 42.40
CA ASP A 666 -40.96 19.33 42.66
C ASP A 666 -39.79 18.53 43.37
N ASP A 667 -38.60 19.16 43.48
CA ASP A 667 -37.54 19.13 44.53
C ASP A 667 -36.54 17.94 44.79
N MET A 668 -35.43 18.26 45.48
CA MET A 668 -34.21 17.46 45.79
C MET A 668 -33.50 18.01 47.06
N PRO A 669 -32.94 17.22 48.03
CA PRO A 669 -31.48 16.90 47.98
C PRO A 669 -30.85 15.78 48.91
N ALA A 670 -29.60 15.39 48.58
CA ALA A 670 -28.40 15.10 49.42
C ALA A 670 -28.32 14.15 50.68
N ILE A 671 -27.40 13.14 50.57
CA ILE A 671 -26.38 12.53 51.51
C ILE A 671 -26.20 13.06 52.98
N PRO A 672 -25.70 12.27 54.01
CA PRO A 672 -24.44 11.45 53.98
C PRO A 672 -24.19 10.24 54.98
N SER A 673 -23.03 9.56 54.83
CA SER A 673 -22.27 8.78 55.88
C SER A 673 -22.77 7.34 56.24
N THR A 674 -22.18 6.44 57.09
CA THR A 674 -20.81 6.02 57.59
C THR A 674 -20.96 4.71 58.45
N SER A 675 -20.00 3.87 58.91
CA SER A 675 -18.60 3.47 58.57
C SER A 675 -18.07 2.26 59.43
N LYS A 676 -16.86 1.73 59.15
CA LYS A 676 -15.89 0.93 60.01
C LYS A 676 -15.87 -0.63 60.06
N ARG A 677 -14.63 -1.16 60.06
CA ARG A 677 -14.08 -2.50 60.45
C ARG A 677 -13.74 -2.50 61.99
N PRO A 678 -13.13 -3.52 62.71
CA PRO A 678 -12.22 -4.62 62.25
C PRO A 678 -12.08 -5.95 63.09
N ARG A 679 -11.06 -6.78 62.73
CA ARG A 679 -10.29 -7.78 63.55
C ARG A 679 -10.98 -9.11 63.98
N VAL A 680 -10.28 -10.20 64.37
CA VAL A 680 -9.00 -10.87 63.96
C VAL A 680 -8.81 -12.17 64.78
N GLN A 681 -8.30 -13.30 64.23
CA GLN A 681 -7.34 -14.23 64.91
C GLN A 681 -6.83 -15.45 64.07
N LYS A 682 -5.75 -16.06 64.57
CA LYS A 682 -5.03 -17.34 64.26
C LYS A 682 -4.89 -18.10 65.63
N PRO A 683 -4.45 -19.39 65.80
CA PRO A 683 -3.33 -20.04 65.05
C PRO A 683 -3.22 -21.61 64.95
N ALA A 684 -2.38 -22.05 63.99
CA ALA A 684 -1.35 -23.14 64.00
C ALA A 684 -1.49 -24.50 64.75
N ARG A 685 -0.96 -25.59 64.13
CA ARG A 685 0.24 -26.37 64.61
C ARG A 685 0.69 -27.58 63.74
N GLN A 686 2.02 -27.63 63.43
CA GLN A 686 2.90 -28.83 63.32
C GLN A 686 2.62 -29.87 62.18
N ARG A 687 3.51 -30.83 61.80
CA ARG A 687 4.75 -31.40 62.42
C ARG A 687 5.78 -32.00 61.41
N LYS A 688 7.05 -32.05 61.82
CA LYS A 688 8.30 -32.51 61.13
C LYS A 688 8.33 -33.97 60.60
N ARG A 689 9.09 -34.26 59.50
CA ARG A 689 10.39 -35.04 59.49
C ARG A 689 10.94 -35.45 58.09
N LYS A 690 12.29 -35.37 57.93
CA LYS A 690 13.33 -36.33 57.39
C LYS A 690 12.99 -37.27 56.18
N ARG A 691 13.93 -37.70 55.30
CA ARG A 691 15.42 -37.69 55.31
C ARG A 691 16.05 -37.90 53.89
N SER A 692 17.30 -37.47 53.75
CA SER A 692 18.37 -37.78 52.77
C SER A 692 18.39 -39.09 51.94
N ALA A 693 18.85 -38.98 50.68
CA ALA A 693 19.84 -39.86 50.01
C ALA A 693 20.57 -39.08 48.88
N SER A 694 21.70 -39.57 48.36
CA SER A 694 22.59 -38.88 47.39
C SER A 694 23.20 -39.86 46.36
N LEU A 695 24.09 -39.35 45.47
CA LEU A 695 24.95 -40.06 44.49
C LEU A 695 24.26 -40.58 43.20
N GLU A 696 24.94 -40.72 42.05
CA GLU A 696 25.99 -39.90 41.40
C GLU A 696 26.17 -40.34 39.91
N ILE A 697 26.82 -39.50 39.09
CA ILE A 697 27.61 -39.79 37.86
C ILE A 697 27.21 -40.99 36.96
N ALA A 698 26.81 -40.72 35.70
CA ALA A 698 27.39 -41.36 34.50
C ALA A 698 26.93 -40.73 33.15
N ASN A 699 27.89 -40.27 32.36
CA ASN A 699 27.90 -40.28 30.87
C ASN A 699 28.87 -41.45 30.47
N PRO A 700 29.07 -41.92 29.21
CA PRO A 700 28.74 -41.30 27.90
C PRO A 700 28.26 -42.27 26.78
N LYS A 701 28.08 -41.73 25.55
CA LYS A 701 28.58 -42.23 24.22
C LYS A 701 27.59 -42.16 23.03
N LYS A 702 28.11 -41.60 21.93
CA LYS A 702 27.76 -41.76 20.48
C LYS A 702 28.35 -43.12 19.96
N PRO A 703 28.08 -43.65 18.73
CA PRO A 703 28.06 -42.91 17.44
C PRO A 703 27.17 -43.48 16.28
N GLU A 704 27.45 -43.00 15.05
CA GLU A 704 27.26 -43.65 13.71
C GLU A 704 25.82 -43.82 13.13
N THR A 705 25.44 -43.09 12.05
CA THR A 705 25.56 -43.35 10.56
C THR A 705 24.61 -44.42 10.01
N ALA A 706 24.08 -44.39 8.77
CA ALA A 706 23.87 -43.37 7.72
C ALA A 706 23.11 -44.06 6.53
N SER A 707 22.45 -43.29 5.63
CA SER A 707 21.85 -43.75 4.33
C SER A 707 20.75 -44.85 4.40
N GLU A 708 19.83 -45.08 3.45
CA GLU A 708 19.20 -44.33 2.33
C GLU A 708 17.94 -45.12 1.83
N ILE A 709 17.12 -44.52 0.94
CA ILE A 709 16.40 -45.18 -0.18
C ILE A 709 15.10 -46.04 0.04
N ILE A 710 14.00 -45.53 -0.54
CA ILE A 710 12.90 -46.18 -1.34
C ILE A 710 11.76 -47.04 -0.72
N GLU A 711 10.53 -46.51 -0.90
CA GLU A 711 9.21 -47.07 -1.35
C GLU A 711 8.52 -48.35 -0.80
N GLU A 712 7.20 -48.42 -1.09
CA GLU A 712 6.23 -49.54 -0.95
C GLU A 712 5.86 -50.02 0.49
N SER A 713 4.68 -50.58 0.81
CA SER A 713 3.42 -50.93 0.09
C SER A 713 2.22 -50.79 1.08
N LEU A 714 0.92 -50.84 0.70
CA LEU A 714 0.02 -52.00 0.47
C LEU A 714 -1.37 -51.43 0.04
N PHE A 715 -2.14 -51.90 -0.97
CA PHE A 715 -2.72 -53.23 -1.31
C PHE A 715 -3.94 -53.66 -0.45
N VAL A 716 -5.06 -54.22 -0.98
CA VAL A 716 -5.63 -54.30 -2.36
C VAL A 716 -7.09 -54.85 -2.34
N THR A 717 -7.71 -55.01 -3.53
CA THR A 717 -8.97 -55.71 -3.96
C THR A 717 -10.16 -54.80 -4.35
N ASP A 718 -11.08 -55.13 -5.27
CA ASP A 718 -11.14 -56.00 -6.50
C ASP A 718 -12.36 -55.48 -7.32
N ASP A 719 -12.25 -55.12 -8.61
CA ASP A 719 -12.33 -55.89 -9.88
C ASP A 719 -13.75 -56.15 -10.46
N GLU A 720 -14.04 -55.58 -11.66
CA GLU A 720 -14.64 -56.30 -12.82
C GLU A 720 -14.78 -55.43 -14.11
N SER A 721 -13.87 -55.61 -15.06
CA SER A 721 -14.09 -55.73 -16.53
C SER A 721 -14.75 -54.64 -17.45
N THR A 722 -14.11 -54.46 -18.63
CA THR A 722 -14.64 -54.10 -19.98
C THR A 722 -14.95 -52.62 -20.38
N PRO A 723 -14.89 -52.25 -21.70
CA PRO A 723 -14.28 -50.96 -22.11
C PRO A 723 -15.13 -49.96 -22.94
N VAL A 724 -14.51 -48.80 -23.19
CA VAL A 724 -15.00 -47.60 -23.91
C VAL A 724 -15.07 -47.75 -25.44
N PRO A 725 -16.09 -47.17 -26.12
CA PRO A 725 -16.06 -46.77 -27.52
C PRO A 725 -15.88 -45.24 -27.71
N ALA A 726 -15.21 -44.81 -28.79
CA ALA A 726 -14.96 -43.40 -29.10
C ALA A 726 -16.11 -42.72 -29.89
N PRO A 727 -16.28 -41.38 -29.79
CA PRO A 727 -17.34 -40.65 -30.51
C PRO A 727 -16.98 -40.37 -31.99
N PRO A 728 -17.97 -40.37 -32.91
CA PRO A 728 -17.77 -40.08 -34.34
C PRO A 728 -17.97 -38.60 -34.71
N SER A 729 -17.57 -38.27 -35.95
CA SER A 729 -17.81 -36.97 -36.63
C SER A 729 -18.47 -37.20 -38.01
N PRO A 730 -18.91 -36.17 -38.75
CA PRO A 730 -20.02 -35.28 -38.39
C PRO A 730 -21.16 -35.31 -39.45
N GLY A 731 -22.41 -35.09 -39.03
CA GLY A 731 -23.59 -35.06 -39.91
C GLY A 731 -24.03 -33.64 -40.29
N ARG A 732 -24.52 -33.44 -41.52
CA ARG A 732 -25.14 -32.18 -41.99
C ARG A 732 -26.67 -32.20 -41.85
N THR A 733 -27.22 -31.10 -41.36
CA THR A 733 -28.50 -30.52 -41.83
C THR A 733 -28.45 -29.01 -41.67
N ALA A 734 -29.19 -28.28 -42.51
CA ALA A 734 -29.30 -26.83 -42.46
C ALA A 734 -30.78 -26.43 -42.29
N LEU A 735 -31.02 -25.29 -41.64
CA LEU A 735 -32.27 -24.53 -41.69
C LEU A 735 -31.93 -23.04 -41.51
N ASP A 736 -32.64 -22.18 -42.24
CA ASP A 736 -32.28 -20.76 -42.39
C ASP A 736 -32.76 -19.85 -41.25
N TYR A 737 -31.92 -18.88 -40.89
CA TYR A 737 -32.39 -17.55 -40.44
C TYR A 737 -31.36 -16.47 -40.76
N GLN A 738 -31.78 -15.36 -41.38
CA GLN A 738 -30.90 -14.22 -41.71
C GLN A 738 -31.22 -12.98 -40.86
N PRO A 739 -30.23 -12.39 -40.16
CA PRO A 739 -30.27 -11.00 -39.72
C PRO A 739 -29.68 -10.05 -40.80
N PRO A 740 -29.98 -8.74 -40.74
CA PRO A 740 -29.63 -7.77 -41.79
C PRO A 740 -28.16 -7.31 -41.81
N ARG A 741 -27.78 -6.57 -42.86
CA ARG A 741 -26.40 -6.12 -43.17
C ARG A 741 -26.03 -4.78 -42.53
N GLY A 742 -24.75 -4.64 -42.16
CA GLY A 742 -24.10 -3.39 -41.72
C GLY A 742 -23.39 -3.58 -40.37
N THR A 743 -22.09 -3.29 -40.20
CA THR A 743 -21.10 -2.65 -41.09
C THR A 743 -19.72 -3.30 -40.88
N ASN A 744 -18.85 -3.30 -41.89
CA ASN A 744 -17.55 -4.00 -41.83
C ASN A 744 -16.53 -3.28 -40.92
N LEU A 745 -15.88 -4.02 -40.04
CA LEU A 745 -14.57 -3.70 -39.48
C LEU A 745 -13.67 -4.94 -39.60
N THR A 746 -12.67 -4.88 -40.48
CA THR A 746 -11.80 -6.01 -40.80
C THR A 746 -10.58 -6.04 -39.87
N LEU A 747 -10.62 -6.90 -38.85
CA LEU A 747 -9.42 -7.24 -38.08
C LEU A 747 -8.56 -8.24 -38.87
N VAL A 748 -7.42 -7.77 -39.39
CA VAL A 748 -6.37 -8.64 -39.94
C VAL A 748 -5.38 -8.95 -38.82
N ALA A 749 -5.31 -10.23 -38.43
CA ALA A 749 -4.40 -10.72 -37.41
C ALA A 749 -3.55 -11.88 -37.97
N ASP A 750 -2.43 -11.55 -38.58
CA ASP A 750 -1.47 -12.54 -39.07
C ASP A 750 -0.65 -13.13 -37.91
N PHE A 751 -0.97 -14.37 -37.54
CA PHE A 751 -0.14 -15.20 -36.65
C PHE A 751 0.73 -16.15 -37.49
N PRO A 752 2.08 -16.00 -37.48
CA PRO A 752 2.97 -16.94 -38.16
C PRO A 752 2.94 -18.31 -37.46
N ARG A 753 2.62 -19.36 -38.22
CA ARG A 753 2.57 -20.75 -37.72
C ARG A 753 3.97 -21.36 -37.68
N TYR A 754 4.38 -21.88 -36.53
CA TYR A 754 5.50 -22.80 -36.40
C TYR A 754 5.03 -24.25 -36.53
N ASN A 755 5.56 -25.01 -37.49
CA ASN A 755 5.78 -26.47 -37.41
C ASN A 755 6.52 -26.99 -38.65
N PRO A 756 7.44 -27.97 -38.55
CA PRO A 756 8.26 -28.36 -37.41
C PRO A 756 9.69 -27.77 -37.49
#